data_AF-A0A2E7ZXU6-F1
#
_entry.id   AF-A0A2E7ZXU6-F1
#
_cell.length_a   1.000
_cell.length_b   1.000
_cell.length_c   1.000
_cell.angle_alpha   90.00
_cell.angle_beta   90.00
_cell.angle_gamma   90.00
#
_symmetry.space_group_name_H-M   'P 1'
#
loop_
_entity.id
_entity.type
_entity.pdbx_description
1 polymer ?
#
loop_
_entity_poly.entity_id
_entity_poly.type
_entity_poly.pdbx_seq_one_letter_code
_entity_poly.pdbx_strand_id
1 'polypeptide(L)'
;MSNCKAIILISAFLLGALSVGTQNEASASPRVWFEGVLTSGGGAPAADGQYDVTLSLYTAKSAKSAAWVDGPVKVQVTSGHFAYLLGSGKVLDSTTLALLKTPWIGVSVGQDPEMPRVQVGGTLQAAVATVATVALGVNCSGCIEISALKFNGDMDLSGNSIKAKNGIFTGSLQASTVAAQAFVGDGSKLTGLQLPKGQCKAGAVVTAINPDGSLKCVVPSVEVKLPADGLDEVSNGVLSNEFVDAMSLASAVKIPDNTGVEAVAQLDFPKLGTPKAFTLRIKLSNSDLSSVSVKVLPPDDKAKGYVICDPCGKVDEKAYDKTFSPSAPPQKGDLSKWATSSPAGKWTLKVLDTKFCIPQKPGNAKLCDLTKKIDGEVTEFRVETVTVSDKKVQAKGTLLINGGLQLGTLNAACTPSLRGQMRWDALEGGQVCDGSDWVTNAHRPVFWQGGCTVNGSTSNWYYYCTDQTDYNTAGRYLDVASAKSGSSTSNATGRIKVKIAGYYKVSFSSWGRSHNRYFELYKGSQVVAEGRNYNSGNSDNHMSFDKMLWLKKNDTVNLRLYSSSNSPNWYGNTATVDGKIMMLRSWMRIDYVGANWKSVAVCGDNEVDPGEGCDDGNTKDGDFCSASCQPTAPAGKKVWSVLAPSSQSPNVTMGKIPGIAGKKIVITQLGICGDSDQSSGANRFLVTGSGISFRFAAGQSNPGSVNQWLGFTPNLGGQARGFTYKTVNYTANAGSDVTVQWDYHSDWDGLYCKTTDNQGNSYSDSSSSVRPWILYEYQ
;
A
#
# COMPACT_ATOMS: atom_id res chain seq x y z
N MET A 1 17.29 -38.36 -95.64
CA MET A 1 18.42 -39.24 -96.01
C MET A 1 19.15 -39.55 -94.71
N SER A 2 19.46 -40.75 -94.28
CA SER A 2 19.19 -42.12 -94.69
C SER A 2 19.57 -42.94 -93.46
N ASN A 3 18.63 -43.76 -92.94
CA ASN A 3 18.78 -44.78 -91.89
C ASN A 3 20.20 -44.93 -91.32
N CYS A 4 20.57 -44.25 -90.23
CA CYS A 4 21.86 -44.53 -89.58
C CYS A 4 21.77 -45.84 -88.78
N LYS A 5 22.65 -46.81 -89.05
CA LYS A 5 22.85 -47.99 -88.19
C LYS A 5 24.17 -47.78 -87.46
N ALA A 6 24.16 -47.48 -86.16
CA ALA A 6 25.38 -47.31 -85.37
C ALA A 6 25.95 -48.65 -84.89
N ILE A 7 27.28 -48.80 -84.94
CA ILE A 7 28.04 -49.85 -84.25
C ILE A 7 28.68 -49.21 -83.02
N ILE A 8 28.36 -49.71 -81.81
CA ILE A 8 28.87 -49.17 -80.54
C ILE A 8 30.17 -49.91 -80.14
N LEU A 9 31.28 -49.18 -80.05
CA LEU A 9 32.55 -49.62 -79.43
C LEU A 9 32.81 -48.73 -78.21
N ILE A 10 32.96 -49.32 -77.01
CA ILE A 10 33.05 -48.60 -75.72
C ILE A 10 34.46 -48.68 -75.13
N SER A 11 35.04 -47.55 -74.75
CA SER A 11 36.16 -47.44 -73.81
C SER A 11 35.93 -46.29 -72.82
N ALA A 12 35.92 -46.56 -71.51
CA ALA A 12 35.74 -45.56 -70.45
C ALA A 12 37.05 -45.36 -69.68
N PHE A 13 37.56 -44.12 -69.58
CA PHE A 13 38.76 -43.77 -68.81
C PHE A 13 38.43 -42.85 -67.63
N LEU A 14 39.18 -43.01 -66.53
CA LEU A 14 38.97 -42.39 -65.21
C LEU A 14 40.03 -41.29 -64.96
N LEU A 15 39.61 -40.10 -64.51
CA LEU A 15 40.46 -39.20 -63.72
C LEU A 15 39.68 -38.78 -62.46
N GLY A 16 40.20 -39.15 -61.29
CA GLY A 16 39.69 -38.71 -59.99
C GLY A 16 40.84 -38.18 -59.13
N ALA A 17 40.67 -36.99 -58.57
CA ALA A 17 41.46 -36.49 -57.45
C ALA A 17 40.53 -36.28 -56.25
N LEU A 18 40.83 -37.01 -55.17
CA LEU A 18 40.23 -36.87 -53.85
C LEU A 18 40.82 -35.64 -53.14
N SER A 19 39.98 -34.80 -52.55
CA SER A 19 40.34 -34.02 -51.37
C SER A 19 39.34 -34.32 -50.25
N VAL A 20 39.89 -34.67 -49.08
CA VAL A 20 39.15 -34.93 -47.85
C VAL A 20 39.09 -33.60 -47.10
N GLY A 21 37.89 -33.08 -46.89
CA GLY A 21 37.62 -31.83 -46.19
C GLY A 21 36.15 -31.80 -45.76
N THR A 22 35.89 -31.28 -44.57
CA THR A 22 34.74 -31.54 -43.70
C THR A 22 33.39 -31.01 -44.19
N GLN A 23 32.36 -31.85 -44.01
CA GLN A 23 30.93 -31.59 -43.70
C GLN A 23 30.17 -30.52 -44.52
N ASN A 24 29.02 -30.97 -45.01
CA ASN A 24 27.98 -30.28 -45.80
C ASN A 24 28.30 -30.03 -47.27
N GLU A 25 28.29 -31.08 -48.09
CA GLU A 25 27.89 -30.93 -49.50
C GLU A 25 26.96 -32.07 -49.93
N ALA A 26 25.91 -31.69 -50.62
CA ALA A 26 24.92 -32.57 -51.22
C ALA A 26 25.59 -33.69 -52.02
N SER A 27 25.08 -34.93 -51.90
CA SER A 27 25.50 -36.05 -52.74
C SER A 27 25.31 -35.67 -54.22
N ALA A 28 26.39 -35.25 -54.88
CA ALA A 28 26.37 -34.95 -56.29
C ALA A 28 26.04 -36.25 -57.04
N SER A 29 24.91 -36.27 -57.75
CA SER A 29 24.51 -37.42 -58.57
C SER A 29 25.65 -37.77 -59.54
N PRO A 30 26.08 -39.04 -59.63
CA PRO A 30 27.25 -39.40 -60.43
C PRO A 30 26.95 -39.11 -61.91
N ARG A 31 27.83 -38.34 -62.56
CA ARG A 31 27.77 -38.05 -63.99
C ARG A 31 28.82 -38.88 -64.71
N VAL A 32 28.42 -39.59 -65.76
CA VAL A 32 29.31 -40.51 -66.49
C VAL A 32 29.36 -40.11 -67.96
N TRP A 33 30.56 -39.92 -68.49
CA TRP A 33 30.75 -39.67 -69.92
C TRP A 33 30.43 -40.93 -70.72
N PHE A 34 29.60 -40.76 -71.74
CA PHE A 34 29.22 -41.78 -72.71
C PHE A 34 29.66 -41.33 -74.10
N GLU A 35 30.42 -42.17 -74.78
CA GLU A 35 30.92 -41.91 -76.12
C GLU A 35 30.41 -42.99 -77.09
N GLY A 36 30.13 -42.58 -78.33
CA GLY A 36 29.64 -43.48 -79.36
C GLY A 36 29.99 -43.01 -80.76
N VAL A 37 29.83 -43.91 -81.73
CA VAL A 37 30.02 -43.63 -83.16
C VAL A 37 28.71 -43.85 -83.89
N LEU A 38 28.22 -42.82 -84.57
CA LEU A 38 27.10 -42.89 -85.50
C LEU A 38 27.62 -43.13 -86.91
N THR A 39 27.00 -44.08 -87.61
CA THR A 39 27.28 -44.42 -88.99
C THR A 39 26.01 -44.37 -89.82
N SER A 40 26.12 -43.86 -91.05
CA SER A 40 25.07 -43.89 -92.06
C SER A 40 24.65 -45.32 -92.42
N GLY A 41 23.50 -45.49 -93.08
CA GLY A 41 22.95 -46.82 -93.42
C GLY A 41 23.83 -47.70 -94.32
N GLY A 42 24.83 -47.10 -94.97
CA GLY A 42 25.85 -47.79 -95.74
C GLY A 42 27.14 -48.12 -94.97
N GLY A 43 27.23 -47.80 -93.67
CA GLY A 43 28.37 -48.10 -92.80
C GLY A 43 29.47 -47.03 -92.75
N ALA A 44 29.38 -45.95 -93.52
CA ALA A 44 30.29 -44.81 -93.42
C ALA A 44 29.93 -43.91 -92.20
N PRO A 45 30.89 -43.20 -91.58
CA PRO A 45 30.63 -42.27 -90.47
C PRO A 45 29.50 -41.28 -90.79
N ALA A 46 28.69 -40.97 -89.79
CA ALA A 46 27.65 -39.94 -89.91
C ALA A 46 28.29 -38.56 -90.17
N ALA A 47 27.62 -37.73 -90.97
CA ALA A 47 28.10 -36.41 -91.33
C ALA A 47 28.18 -35.49 -90.10
N ASP A 48 29.14 -34.57 -90.08
CA ASP A 48 29.33 -33.63 -88.99
C ASP A 48 28.11 -32.71 -88.82
N GLY A 49 27.66 -32.54 -87.58
CA GLY A 49 26.46 -31.74 -87.29
C GLY A 49 25.84 -32.07 -85.93
N GLN A 50 24.73 -31.40 -85.61
CA GLN A 50 23.96 -31.70 -84.41
C GLN A 50 22.83 -32.69 -84.67
N TYR A 51 22.76 -33.71 -83.83
CA TYR A 51 21.76 -34.77 -83.91
C TYR A 51 20.94 -34.78 -82.63
N ASP A 52 19.63 -35.00 -82.77
CA ASP A 52 18.75 -35.28 -81.64
C ASP A 52 18.95 -36.74 -81.22
N VAL A 53 19.46 -36.96 -80.02
CA VAL A 53 19.74 -38.29 -79.48
C VAL A 53 18.99 -38.48 -78.18
N THR A 54 18.33 -39.64 -78.03
CA THR A 54 17.72 -40.03 -76.76
C THR A 54 18.46 -41.23 -76.20
N LEU A 55 18.98 -41.10 -74.98
CA LEU A 55 19.71 -42.14 -74.26
C LEU A 55 18.83 -42.72 -73.15
N SER A 56 18.68 -44.04 -73.11
CA SER A 56 17.81 -44.74 -72.18
C SER A 56 18.56 -45.82 -71.41
N LEU A 57 18.40 -45.87 -70.08
CA LEU A 57 18.98 -46.89 -69.21
C LEU A 57 17.93 -47.91 -68.78
N TYR A 58 18.31 -49.18 -68.82
CA TYR A 58 17.46 -50.34 -68.55
C TYR A 58 18.09 -51.26 -67.49
N THR A 59 17.24 -51.89 -66.69
CA THR A 59 17.65 -52.86 -65.66
C THR A 59 18.07 -54.22 -66.25
N ALA A 60 17.68 -54.52 -67.49
CA ALA A 60 18.05 -55.74 -68.23
C ALA A 60 17.97 -55.50 -69.75
N LYS A 61 18.74 -56.26 -70.54
CA LYS A 61 18.73 -56.16 -72.02
C LYS A 61 17.32 -56.28 -72.61
N SER A 62 16.49 -57.18 -72.08
CA SER A 62 15.13 -57.48 -72.55
C SER A 62 14.02 -56.65 -71.88
N ALA A 63 14.35 -55.67 -71.03
CA ALA A 63 13.35 -54.88 -70.31
C ALA A 63 12.42 -54.11 -71.27
N LYS A 64 11.10 -54.14 -71.04
CA LYS A 64 10.13 -53.50 -71.94
C LYS A 64 10.06 -51.97 -71.80
N SER A 65 10.51 -51.43 -70.67
CA SER A 65 10.52 -50.00 -70.37
C SER A 65 11.86 -49.57 -69.80
N ALA A 66 12.30 -48.36 -70.16
CA ALA A 66 13.50 -47.76 -69.59
C ALA A 66 13.25 -47.38 -68.13
N ALA A 67 14.23 -47.65 -67.27
CA ALA A 67 14.22 -47.15 -65.89
C ALA A 67 14.53 -45.65 -65.85
N TRP A 68 15.24 -45.15 -66.86
CA TRP A 68 15.57 -43.74 -67.01
C TRP A 68 15.80 -43.39 -68.48
N VAL A 69 15.42 -42.16 -68.86
CA VAL A 69 15.51 -41.65 -70.24
C VAL A 69 15.97 -40.20 -70.19
N ASP A 70 16.97 -39.86 -70.99
CA ASP A 70 17.54 -38.54 -71.16
C ASP A 70 17.58 -38.16 -72.63
N GLY A 71 16.63 -37.30 -73.01
CA GLY A 71 16.46 -36.81 -74.38
C GLY A 71 15.01 -36.72 -74.87
N PRO A 72 14.82 -36.27 -76.13
CA PRO A 72 15.87 -35.97 -77.11
C PRO A 72 16.76 -34.79 -76.70
N VAL A 73 18.08 -35.00 -76.71
CA VAL A 73 19.11 -33.98 -76.47
C VAL A 73 19.94 -33.76 -77.73
N LYS A 74 20.38 -32.51 -77.95
CA LYS A 74 21.26 -32.17 -79.06
C LYS A 74 22.70 -32.57 -78.74
N VAL A 75 23.25 -33.51 -79.49
CA VAL A 75 24.67 -33.88 -79.41
C VAL A 75 25.40 -33.48 -80.68
N GLN A 76 26.60 -32.93 -80.51
CA GLN A 76 27.49 -32.63 -81.64
C GLN A 76 28.19 -33.91 -82.09
N VAL A 77 28.09 -34.21 -83.38
CA VAL A 77 28.79 -35.33 -84.02
C VAL A 77 29.87 -34.77 -84.94
N THR A 78 31.08 -35.34 -84.84
CA THR A 78 32.24 -34.98 -85.67
C THR A 78 32.95 -36.26 -86.10
N SER A 79 33.12 -36.45 -87.41
CA SER A 79 33.62 -37.68 -88.04
C SER A 79 32.88 -38.94 -87.56
N GLY A 80 31.57 -38.83 -87.36
CA GLY A 80 30.74 -39.89 -86.79
C GLY A 80 30.84 -40.08 -85.27
N HIS A 81 31.79 -39.48 -84.56
CA HIS A 81 31.92 -39.62 -83.11
C HIS A 81 31.09 -38.59 -82.34
N PHE A 82 30.53 -39.00 -81.19
CA PHE A 82 29.93 -38.10 -80.20
C PHE A 82 30.30 -38.50 -78.78
N ALA A 83 30.28 -37.51 -77.89
CA ALA A 83 30.42 -37.68 -76.45
C ALA A 83 29.30 -36.94 -75.73
N TYR A 84 28.71 -37.56 -74.72
CA TYR A 84 27.62 -37.01 -73.94
C TYR A 84 27.75 -37.38 -72.46
N LEU A 85 27.56 -36.40 -71.57
CA LEU A 85 27.59 -36.63 -70.14
C LEU A 85 26.21 -37.09 -69.67
N LEU A 86 26.07 -38.38 -69.33
CA LEU A 86 24.81 -38.93 -68.81
C LEU A 86 24.41 -38.22 -67.52
N GLY A 87 23.12 -37.83 -67.44
CA GLY A 87 22.60 -37.10 -66.29
C GLY A 87 22.61 -35.58 -66.46
N SER A 88 23.12 -35.07 -67.59
CA SER A 88 23.24 -33.63 -67.84
C SER A 88 21.95 -33.00 -68.38
N GLY A 89 21.11 -33.75 -69.11
CA GLY A 89 19.80 -33.27 -69.55
C GLY A 89 18.72 -33.53 -68.48
N LYS A 90 18.53 -34.80 -68.11
CA LYS A 90 17.70 -35.23 -66.99
C LYS A 90 18.60 -35.71 -65.87
N VAL A 91 18.35 -35.35 -64.61
CA VAL A 91 19.16 -35.85 -63.50
C VAL A 91 19.03 -37.37 -63.39
N LEU A 92 20.16 -38.06 -63.26
CA LEU A 92 20.22 -39.49 -62.94
C LEU A 92 20.35 -39.65 -61.42
N ASP A 93 19.23 -39.73 -60.72
CA ASP A 93 19.21 -39.77 -59.25
C ASP A 93 19.65 -41.12 -58.66
N SER A 94 19.97 -41.10 -57.37
CA SER A 94 20.46 -42.25 -56.62
C SER A 94 19.44 -43.39 -56.50
N THR A 95 18.14 -43.09 -56.53
CA THR A 95 17.07 -44.11 -56.47
C THR A 95 17.01 -44.90 -57.78
N THR A 96 17.13 -44.20 -58.89
CA THR A 96 17.15 -44.79 -60.22
C THR A 96 18.43 -45.60 -60.45
N LEU A 97 19.58 -45.12 -59.97
CA LEU A 97 20.84 -45.86 -59.97
C LEU A 97 20.76 -47.17 -59.19
N ALA A 98 20.13 -47.17 -58.01
CA ALA A 98 19.96 -48.38 -57.19
C ALA A 98 19.12 -49.47 -57.89
N LEU A 99 18.14 -49.08 -58.71
CA LEU A 99 17.30 -50.02 -59.46
C LEU A 99 18.05 -50.72 -60.61
N LEU A 100 19.06 -50.06 -61.19
CA LEU A 100 19.70 -50.50 -62.43
C LEU A 100 20.58 -51.75 -62.30
N LYS A 101 21.24 -51.97 -61.13
CA LYS A 101 22.16 -53.08 -60.83
C LYS A 101 23.26 -53.33 -61.88
N THR A 102 22.91 -53.95 -63.00
CA THR A 102 23.75 -54.18 -64.19
C THR A 102 23.15 -53.46 -65.41
N PRO A 103 23.29 -52.12 -65.50
CA PRO A 103 22.57 -51.31 -66.47
C PRO A 103 22.90 -51.63 -67.93
N TRP A 104 21.89 -51.53 -68.78
CA TRP A 104 21.98 -51.56 -70.24
C TRP A 104 21.59 -50.21 -70.81
N ILE A 105 22.31 -49.72 -71.81
CA ILE A 105 22.01 -48.46 -72.49
C ILE A 105 21.45 -48.72 -73.89
N GLY A 106 20.35 -48.05 -74.20
CA GLY A 106 19.75 -47.94 -75.52
C GLY A 106 19.86 -46.50 -76.04
N VAL A 107 20.04 -46.36 -77.35
CA VAL A 107 20.22 -45.06 -78.00
C VAL A 107 19.32 -45.00 -79.24
N SER A 108 18.59 -43.91 -79.40
CA SER A 108 17.82 -43.59 -80.61
C SER A 108 18.21 -42.21 -81.13
N VAL A 109 18.16 -42.02 -82.45
CA VAL A 109 18.52 -40.76 -83.11
C VAL A 109 17.31 -40.24 -83.88
N GLY A 110 16.81 -39.06 -83.54
CA GLY A 110 15.61 -38.49 -84.14
C GLY A 110 14.39 -39.40 -83.97
N GLN A 111 13.85 -39.88 -85.10
CA GLN A 111 12.69 -40.78 -85.15
C GLN A 111 13.08 -42.24 -85.46
N ASP A 112 14.38 -42.54 -85.49
CA ASP A 112 14.86 -43.89 -85.79
C ASP A 112 14.58 -44.85 -84.63
N PRO A 113 14.31 -46.15 -84.90
CA PRO A 113 14.14 -47.15 -83.86
C PRO A 113 15.36 -47.24 -82.92
N GLU A 114 15.10 -47.57 -81.65
CA GLU A 114 16.17 -47.77 -80.67
C GLU A 114 17.16 -48.84 -81.15
N MET A 115 18.45 -48.49 -81.11
CA MET A 115 19.54 -49.37 -81.53
C MET A 115 19.79 -50.49 -80.50
N PRO A 116 20.42 -51.60 -80.89
CA PRO A 116 20.66 -52.73 -79.99
C PRO A 116 21.35 -52.31 -78.70
N ARG A 117 20.74 -52.66 -77.56
CA ARG A 117 21.23 -52.25 -76.25
C ARG A 117 22.56 -52.91 -75.91
N VAL A 118 23.44 -52.11 -75.33
CA VAL A 118 24.77 -52.53 -74.88
C VAL A 118 24.85 -52.42 -73.35
N GLN A 119 25.52 -53.37 -72.71
CA GLN A 119 25.71 -53.32 -71.26
C GLN A 119 26.73 -52.22 -70.92
N VAL A 120 26.42 -51.37 -69.95
CA VAL A 120 27.34 -50.31 -69.54
C VAL A 120 28.46 -50.89 -68.69
N GLY A 121 29.70 -50.49 -68.97
CA GLY A 121 30.91 -51.00 -68.32
C GLY A 121 31.14 -50.49 -66.89
N GLY A 122 32.28 -50.92 -66.31
CA GLY A 122 32.56 -50.90 -64.86
C GLY A 122 32.46 -49.57 -64.12
N THR A 123 32.48 -48.41 -64.77
CA THR A 123 32.41 -47.10 -64.12
C THR A 123 31.00 -46.73 -63.65
N LEU A 124 29.97 -46.93 -64.49
CA LEU A 124 28.58 -46.76 -64.06
C LEU A 124 28.20 -47.85 -63.05
N GLN A 125 28.74 -49.06 -63.22
CA GLN A 125 28.51 -50.16 -62.29
C GLN A 125 29.16 -49.92 -60.92
N ALA A 126 30.33 -49.26 -60.86
CA ALA A 126 30.95 -48.81 -59.62
C ALA A 126 30.12 -47.71 -58.94
N ALA A 127 29.55 -46.76 -59.69
CA ALA A 127 28.62 -45.79 -59.14
C ALA A 127 27.36 -46.46 -58.54
N VAL A 128 26.82 -47.48 -59.21
CA VAL A 128 25.70 -48.31 -58.69
C VAL A 128 26.11 -49.10 -57.44
N ALA A 129 27.32 -49.65 -57.40
CA ALA A 129 27.84 -50.39 -56.23
C ALA A 129 28.10 -49.48 -55.02
N THR A 130 28.57 -48.25 -55.23
CA THR A 130 28.75 -47.25 -54.16
C THR A 130 27.42 -46.84 -53.54
N VAL A 131 26.35 -46.73 -54.35
CA VAL A 131 24.98 -46.45 -53.85
C VAL A 131 24.34 -47.68 -53.17
N ALA A 132 24.81 -48.90 -53.44
CA ALA A 132 24.35 -50.11 -52.74
C ALA A 132 25.07 -50.36 -51.40
N THR A 133 26.33 -49.90 -51.25
CA THR A 133 27.12 -50.03 -50.01
C THR A 133 26.78 -48.96 -48.98
N VAL A 134 26.35 -47.77 -49.42
CA VAL A 134 25.72 -46.78 -48.55
C VAL A 134 24.22 -47.07 -48.58
N ALA A 135 23.72 -47.79 -47.57
CA ALA A 135 22.29 -48.08 -47.47
C ALA A 135 21.49 -46.77 -47.61
N LEU A 136 20.84 -46.55 -48.77
CA LEU A 136 19.70 -45.66 -48.85
C LEU A 136 18.78 -46.11 -47.72
N GLY A 137 18.63 -45.25 -46.71
CA GLY A 137 18.13 -45.61 -45.38
C GLY A 137 16.97 -46.60 -45.45
N VAL A 138 17.00 -47.61 -44.58
CA VAL A 138 16.03 -48.71 -44.53
C VAL A 138 14.63 -48.12 -44.32
N ASN A 139 13.96 -47.77 -45.43
CA ASN A 139 12.63 -47.18 -45.43
C ASN A 139 11.64 -48.20 -45.94
N CYS A 140 11.45 -49.23 -45.14
CA CYS A 140 10.36 -50.17 -45.33
C CYS A 140 9.81 -50.62 -43.98
N SER A 141 8.49 -50.66 -43.88
CA SER A 141 7.78 -51.27 -42.76
C SER A 141 7.89 -52.80 -42.87
N GLY A 142 8.63 -53.42 -41.96
CA GLY A 142 8.67 -54.88 -41.79
C GLY A 142 9.83 -55.63 -42.43
N CYS A 143 10.79 -54.98 -43.09
CA CYS A 143 11.97 -55.69 -43.62
C CYS A 143 12.99 -56.10 -42.56
N ILE A 144 12.90 -55.51 -41.36
CA ILE A 144 13.66 -55.93 -40.19
C ILE A 144 12.64 -56.52 -39.22
N GLU A 145 12.66 -57.84 -39.06
CA GLU A 145 11.87 -58.47 -38.00
C GLU A 145 12.48 -58.13 -36.64
N ILE A 146 11.63 -57.94 -35.62
CA ILE A 146 12.07 -57.66 -34.25
C ILE A 146 13.02 -58.75 -33.73
N SER A 147 12.84 -59.99 -34.18
CA SER A 147 13.69 -61.14 -33.86
C SER A 147 15.15 -60.99 -34.35
N ALA A 148 15.38 -60.17 -35.38
CA ALA A 148 16.69 -59.88 -35.93
C ALA A 148 17.40 -58.71 -35.22
N LEU A 149 16.68 -57.91 -34.44
CA LEU A 149 17.26 -56.83 -33.62
C LEU A 149 17.84 -57.42 -32.33
N LYS A 150 19.13 -57.76 -32.35
CA LYS A 150 19.90 -58.16 -31.16
C LYS A 150 20.89 -57.08 -30.80
N PHE A 151 20.73 -56.47 -29.63
CA PHE A 151 21.66 -55.52 -29.06
C PHE A 151 22.47 -56.22 -27.98
N ASN A 152 23.72 -56.52 -28.29
CA ASN A 152 24.68 -57.22 -27.44
C ASN A 152 25.69 -56.26 -26.78
N GLY A 153 25.39 -54.96 -26.79
CA GLY A 153 26.14 -53.87 -26.14
C GLY A 153 25.25 -52.64 -25.97
N ASP A 154 25.85 -51.52 -25.56
CA ASP A 154 25.13 -50.27 -25.28
C ASP A 154 24.51 -49.68 -26.55
N MET A 155 23.26 -49.23 -26.43
CA MET A 155 22.54 -48.53 -27.49
C MET A 155 22.47 -47.04 -27.16
N ASP A 156 23.19 -46.22 -27.91
CA ASP A 156 23.04 -44.76 -27.85
C ASP A 156 21.98 -44.29 -28.87
N LEU A 157 20.93 -43.64 -28.36
CA LEU A 157 19.81 -43.13 -29.14
C LEU A 157 19.95 -41.65 -29.52
N SER A 158 21.05 -41.00 -29.12
CA SER A 158 21.39 -39.61 -29.43
C SER A 158 20.22 -38.63 -29.20
N GLY A 159 19.50 -38.82 -28.10
CA GLY A 159 18.36 -37.97 -27.69
C GLY A 159 16.99 -38.39 -28.24
N ASN A 160 16.89 -39.46 -29.03
CA ASN A 160 15.61 -39.99 -29.51
C ASN A 160 14.98 -40.98 -28.51
N SER A 161 13.66 -41.17 -28.59
CA SER A 161 12.91 -42.08 -27.70
C SER A 161 12.38 -43.30 -28.44
N ILE A 162 12.55 -44.49 -27.84
CA ILE A 162 11.85 -45.71 -28.28
C ILE A 162 10.46 -45.72 -27.63
N LYS A 163 9.40 -45.66 -28.43
CA LYS A 163 8.02 -45.85 -27.95
C LYS A 163 7.54 -47.26 -28.30
N ALA A 164 7.77 -48.20 -27.38
CA ALA A 164 7.22 -49.55 -27.50
C ALA A 164 5.82 -49.61 -26.90
N LYS A 165 4.81 -49.96 -27.69
CA LYS A 165 3.41 -50.03 -27.21
C LYS A 165 3.19 -51.19 -26.22
N ASN A 166 3.95 -52.29 -26.37
CA ASN A 166 3.86 -53.52 -25.56
C ASN A 166 5.27 -54.09 -25.24
N GLY A 167 6.24 -53.25 -24.87
CA GLY A 167 7.58 -53.74 -24.50
C GLY A 167 7.55 -54.54 -23.20
N ILE A 168 7.95 -55.81 -23.23
CA ILE A 168 8.15 -56.63 -22.03
C ILE A 168 9.64 -56.79 -21.81
N PHE A 169 10.19 -56.10 -20.81
CA PHE A 169 11.57 -56.30 -20.37
C PHE A 169 11.59 -57.48 -19.39
N THR A 170 11.96 -58.68 -19.86
CA THR A 170 12.05 -59.86 -19.01
C THR A 170 13.47 -60.00 -18.46
N GLY A 171 13.66 -59.56 -17.22
CA GLY A 171 14.91 -59.66 -16.46
C GLY A 171 14.93 -58.65 -15.30
N SER A 172 15.66 -58.96 -14.23
CA SER A 172 15.88 -58.01 -13.15
C SER A 172 16.74 -56.85 -13.66
N LEU A 173 16.20 -55.63 -13.70
CA LEU A 173 17.03 -54.43 -13.65
C LEU A 173 17.77 -54.49 -12.31
N GLN A 174 19.06 -54.83 -12.33
CA GLN A 174 19.86 -54.98 -11.11
C GLN A 174 19.98 -53.61 -10.45
N ALA A 175 19.12 -53.38 -9.45
CA ALA A 175 18.86 -52.12 -8.78
C ALA A 175 19.97 -51.69 -7.80
N SER A 176 21.24 -51.91 -8.15
CA SER A 176 22.34 -51.33 -7.39
C SER A 176 22.65 -49.88 -7.79
N THR A 177 22.16 -49.41 -8.95
CA THR A 177 22.38 -48.02 -9.37
C THR A 177 21.36 -47.53 -10.41
N VAL A 178 20.07 -47.50 -10.08
CA VAL A 178 19.16 -46.56 -10.76
C VAL A 178 19.33 -45.21 -10.06
N ALA A 179 20.35 -44.45 -10.48
CA ALA A 179 20.49 -43.05 -10.08
C ALA A 179 19.66 -42.19 -11.04
N ALA A 180 18.37 -42.03 -10.76
CA ALA A 180 17.58 -41.02 -11.43
C ALA A 180 18.07 -39.64 -10.94
N GLN A 181 18.68 -38.85 -11.82
CA GLN A 181 19.08 -37.48 -11.47
C GLN A 181 17.87 -36.58 -11.14
N ALA A 182 16.68 -36.89 -11.66
CA ALA A 182 15.42 -36.31 -11.22
C ALA A 182 14.24 -37.24 -11.55
N PHE A 183 13.25 -37.28 -10.66
CA PHE A 183 11.94 -37.87 -10.93
C PHE A 183 10.98 -36.71 -11.30
N VAL A 184 10.27 -36.81 -12.42
CA VAL A 184 9.30 -35.79 -12.85
C VAL A 184 7.91 -36.42 -12.90
N GLY A 185 7.11 -36.17 -11.86
CA GLY A 185 5.75 -36.70 -11.67
C GLY A 185 5.41 -36.88 -10.19
N ASP A 186 4.12 -36.99 -9.84
CA ASP A 186 3.64 -37.08 -8.45
C ASP A 186 3.72 -38.49 -7.83
N GLY A 187 4.22 -39.48 -8.58
CA GLY A 187 4.36 -40.87 -8.12
C GLY A 187 3.03 -41.62 -7.94
N SER A 188 1.88 -41.03 -8.26
CA SER A 188 0.53 -41.59 -8.00
C SER A 188 0.21 -42.87 -8.77
N LYS A 189 1.00 -43.21 -9.80
CA LYS A 189 0.83 -44.40 -10.64
C LYS A 189 1.83 -45.52 -10.34
N LEU A 190 2.67 -45.37 -9.31
CA LEU A 190 3.57 -46.42 -8.85
C LEU A 190 2.75 -47.50 -8.11
N THR A 191 2.53 -48.64 -8.74
CA THR A 191 1.87 -49.80 -8.11
C THR A 191 2.91 -50.74 -7.50
N GLY A 192 2.65 -51.27 -6.30
CA GLY A 192 3.57 -52.17 -5.58
C GLY A 192 4.35 -51.51 -4.44
N LEU A 193 4.21 -50.19 -4.26
CA LEU A 193 4.61 -49.52 -3.02
C LEU A 193 3.56 -49.78 -1.95
N GLN A 194 3.95 -50.47 -0.87
CA GLN A 194 3.09 -50.57 0.30
C GLN A 194 3.12 -49.23 1.02
N LEU A 195 2.03 -48.46 0.90
CA LEU A 195 1.86 -47.22 1.63
C LEU A 195 1.96 -47.50 3.13
N PRO A 196 2.69 -46.67 3.90
CA PRO A 196 2.78 -46.82 5.33
C PRO A 196 1.38 -46.89 5.95
N LYS A 197 1.11 -47.98 6.69
CA LYS A 197 -0.18 -48.25 7.35
C LYS A 197 0.02 -48.44 8.85
N GLY A 198 -1.00 -48.05 9.62
CA GLY A 198 -0.99 -48.11 11.09
C GLY A 198 -0.63 -46.77 11.75
N GLN A 199 -0.67 -46.75 13.07
CA GLN A 199 -0.34 -45.59 13.90
C GLN A 199 0.61 -46.04 15.01
N CYS A 200 1.60 -45.21 15.35
CA CYS A 200 2.37 -45.41 16.56
C CYS A 200 1.48 -45.12 17.77
N LYS A 201 1.63 -45.93 18.83
CA LYS A 201 1.00 -45.62 20.12
C LYS A 201 1.50 -44.24 20.59
N ALA A 202 0.62 -43.48 21.26
CA ALA A 202 0.99 -42.20 21.86
C ALA A 202 2.26 -42.39 22.73
N GLY A 203 3.29 -41.57 22.50
CA GLY A 203 4.57 -41.72 23.18
C GLY A 203 5.66 -42.46 22.38
N ALA A 204 5.36 -42.96 21.17
CA ALA A 204 6.34 -43.64 20.31
C ALA A 204 6.57 -42.85 19.00
N VAL A 205 7.83 -42.84 18.54
CA VAL A 205 8.22 -42.23 17.25
C VAL A 205 8.35 -43.29 16.17
N VAL A 206 8.03 -42.93 14.92
CA VAL A 206 8.31 -43.77 13.75
C VAL A 206 9.82 -43.75 13.51
N THR A 207 10.48 -44.90 13.58
CA THR A 207 11.91 -45.03 13.29
C THR A 207 12.17 -45.71 11.96
N ALA A 208 11.21 -46.48 11.43
CA ALA A 208 11.25 -47.06 10.09
C ALA A 208 9.84 -47.45 9.63
N ILE A 209 9.74 -47.92 8.39
CA ILE A 209 8.57 -48.65 7.88
C ILE A 209 9.02 -50.10 7.70
N ASN A 210 8.29 -51.05 8.28
CA ASN A 210 8.57 -52.47 8.11
C ASN A 210 8.33 -52.88 6.65
N PRO A 211 8.95 -53.99 6.19
CA PRO A 211 8.75 -54.49 4.82
C PRO A 211 7.29 -54.78 4.44
N ASP A 212 6.40 -54.94 5.42
CA ASP A 212 4.97 -55.18 5.25
C ASP A 212 4.12 -53.88 5.20
N GLY A 213 4.78 -52.73 5.19
CA GLY A 213 4.19 -51.39 5.18
C GLY A 213 3.76 -50.90 6.56
N SER A 214 3.89 -51.68 7.62
CA SER A 214 3.54 -51.21 8.97
C SER A 214 4.58 -50.23 9.53
N LEU A 215 4.15 -49.23 10.31
CA LEU A 215 5.08 -48.32 10.97
C LEU A 215 5.90 -49.06 12.06
N LYS A 216 7.22 -48.96 12.01
CA LYS A 216 8.12 -49.40 13.08
C LYS A 216 8.24 -48.26 14.10
N CYS A 217 7.65 -48.47 15.27
CA CYS A 217 7.61 -47.47 16.32
C CYS A 217 8.57 -47.84 17.45
N VAL A 218 9.33 -46.87 17.95
CA VAL A 218 10.17 -47.05 19.14
C VAL A 218 9.62 -46.16 20.24
N VAL A 219 9.39 -46.75 21.42
CA VAL A 219 9.25 -46.00 22.67
C VAL A 219 10.69 -45.73 23.13
N PRO A 220 11.17 -44.48 23.14
CA PRO A 220 12.57 -44.20 23.46
C PRO A 220 12.94 -44.72 24.85
N SER A 221 13.88 -45.67 24.95
CA SER A 221 14.39 -46.21 26.21
C SER A 221 15.54 -45.37 26.82
N VAL A 222 15.86 -44.26 26.16
CA VAL A 222 16.66 -43.14 26.66
C VAL A 222 15.84 -41.90 26.37
N GLU A 223 15.86 -40.94 27.29
CA GLU A 223 15.12 -39.69 27.37
C GLU A 223 15.12 -38.84 26.07
N VAL A 224 14.55 -39.33 24.98
CA VAL A 224 14.05 -38.50 23.90
C VAL A 224 12.74 -37.97 24.43
N LYS A 225 12.80 -36.82 25.12
CA LYS A 225 11.61 -36.01 25.39
C LYS A 225 10.93 -35.83 24.06
N LEU A 226 9.84 -36.55 23.85
CA LEU A 226 8.92 -36.18 22.80
C LEU A 226 8.55 -34.73 23.06
N PRO A 227 8.59 -33.91 22.01
CA PRO A 227 8.48 -32.47 22.13
C PRO A 227 7.23 -32.08 22.92
N ALA A 228 7.37 -31.13 23.86
CA ALA A 228 6.24 -30.62 24.64
C ALA A 228 5.21 -29.96 23.70
N ASP A 229 5.75 -29.31 22.65
CA ASP A 229 5.08 -28.71 21.51
C ASP A 229 5.93 -28.92 20.24
N GLY A 230 5.52 -29.79 19.32
CA GLY A 230 6.30 -30.09 18.11
C GLY A 230 6.69 -28.91 17.19
N LEU A 231 6.10 -27.72 17.35
CA LEU A 231 6.51 -26.53 16.62
C LEU A 231 7.81 -25.91 17.18
N ASP A 232 8.00 -25.93 18.51
CA ASP A 232 9.21 -25.38 19.17
C ASP A 232 10.45 -26.17 18.75
N GLU A 233 10.38 -27.49 18.71
CA GLU A 233 11.53 -28.31 18.32
C GLU A 233 11.82 -28.26 16.82
N VAL A 234 10.78 -28.26 15.96
CA VAL A 234 10.97 -28.13 14.50
C VAL A 234 11.53 -26.76 14.13
N SER A 235 11.18 -25.72 14.89
CA SER A 235 11.68 -24.36 14.69
C SER A 235 12.96 -24.04 15.48
N ASN A 236 13.53 -25.01 16.20
CA ASN A 236 14.70 -24.82 17.07
C ASN A 236 14.52 -23.67 18.09
N GLY A 237 13.36 -23.65 18.74
CA GLY A 237 12.99 -22.69 19.78
C GLY A 237 12.43 -21.37 19.26
N VAL A 238 12.31 -21.17 17.95
CA VAL A 238 11.90 -19.89 17.34
C VAL A 238 10.39 -19.69 17.36
N LEU A 239 9.62 -20.75 17.17
CA LEU A 239 8.16 -20.73 17.13
C LEU A 239 7.60 -21.71 18.14
N SER A 240 6.67 -21.28 19.00
CA SER A 240 5.97 -22.20 19.91
C SER A 240 4.46 -21.98 19.83
N ASN A 241 3.70 -23.06 20.01
CA ASN A 241 2.27 -23.03 20.28
C ASN A 241 1.93 -23.40 21.73
N GLU A 242 2.92 -23.57 22.61
CA GLU A 242 2.71 -23.85 24.03
C GLU A 242 2.58 -22.56 24.84
N PHE A 243 1.56 -22.48 25.69
CA PHE A 243 1.28 -21.29 26.49
C PHE A 243 0.84 -21.66 27.90
N VAL A 244 1.23 -20.83 28.87
CA VAL A 244 0.60 -20.81 30.18
C VAL A 244 -0.66 -19.95 30.08
N ASP A 245 -1.82 -20.59 30.07
CA ASP A 245 -3.12 -19.94 30.03
C ASP A 245 -3.74 -19.91 31.41
N ALA A 246 -4.15 -18.73 31.85
CA ALA A 246 -4.76 -18.58 33.15
C ALA A 246 -5.91 -17.58 33.13
N MET A 247 -6.94 -17.92 33.90
CA MET A 247 -8.06 -17.04 34.18
C MET A 247 -8.08 -16.80 35.69
N SER A 248 -8.24 -15.54 36.08
CA SER A 248 -8.35 -15.10 37.48
C SER A 248 -9.60 -14.24 37.67
N LEU A 249 -10.02 -14.04 38.92
CA LEU A 249 -11.05 -13.06 39.25
C LEU A 249 -10.67 -11.66 38.78
N ALA A 250 -11.67 -10.93 38.25
CA ALA A 250 -11.50 -9.54 37.85
C ALA A 250 -11.40 -8.59 39.05
N SER A 251 -11.98 -8.97 40.20
CA SER A 251 -11.97 -8.20 41.44
C SER A 251 -12.12 -9.14 42.65
N ALA A 252 -11.72 -8.65 43.83
CA ALA A 252 -11.84 -9.40 45.08
C ALA A 252 -13.32 -9.62 45.45
N VAL A 253 -13.62 -10.79 46.02
CA VAL A 253 -14.97 -11.18 46.45
C VAL A 253 -15.04 -11.15 47.97
N LYS A 254 -15.94 -10.33 48.52
CA LYS A 254 -16.10 -10.18 49.97
C LYS A 254 -16.76 -11.41 50.59
N ILE A 255 -16.26 -11.84 51.75
CA ILE A 255 -16.80 -13.00 52.47
C ILE A 255 -17.84 -12.52 53.49
N PRO A 256 -19.11 -12.95 53.40
CA PRO A 256 -20.13 -12.60 54.38
C PRO A 256 -19.82 -13.14 55.78
N ASP A 257 -19.94 -12.29 56.79
CA ASP A 257 -19.64 -12.59 58.20
C ASP A 257 -20.80 -13.37 58.87
N ASN A 258 -20.63 -14.69 59.02
CA ASN A 258 -21.55 -15.60 59.73
C ASN A 258 -23.05 -15.41 59.42
N THR A 259 -23.38 -15.31 58.14
CA THR A 259 -24.76 -15.10 57.68
C THR A 259 -25.45 -16.37 57.19
N GLY A 260 -24.75 -17.50 57.16
CA GLY A 260 -25.18 -18.72 56.47
C GLY A 260 -25.19 -18.58 54.94
N VAL A 261 -24.70 -17.45 54.40
CA VAL A 261 -24.59 -17.18 52.97
C VAL A 261 -23.16 -17.41 52.52
N GLU A 262 -22.98 -18.15 51.44
CA GLU A 262 -21.68 -18.37 50.81
C GLU A 262 -21.26 -17.14 49.99
N ALA A 263 -19.99 -16.75 50.10
CA ALA A 263 -19.35 -15.92 49.08
C ALA A 263 -19.19 -16.76 47.81
N VAL A 264 -19.70 -16.27 46.68
CA VAL A 264 -19.65 -16.98 45.40
C VAL A 264 -18.80 -16.21 44.40
N ALA A 265 -17.81 -16.87 43.81
CA ALA A 265 -17.01 -16.32 42.74
C ALA A 265 -17.11 -17.23 41.50
N GLN A 266 -17.24 -16.64 40.32
CA GLN A 266 -17.32 -17.39 39.06
C GLN A 266 -16.18 -16.99 38.13
N LEU A 267 -15.63 -18.00 37.47
CA LEU A 267 -14.55 -17.86 36.50
C LEU A 267 -14.94 -18.66 35.25
N ASP A 268 -14.88 -18.05 34.07
CA ASP A 268 -15.12 -18.76 32.82
C ASP A 268 -13.80 -18.99 32.09
N PHE A 269 -13.47 -20.26 31.84
CA PHE A 269 -12.23 -20.64 31.16
C PHE A 269 -12.51 -20.94 29.67
N PRO A 270 -11.91 -20.24 28.72
CA PRO A 270 -12.19 -20.46 27.30
C PRO A 270 -11.51 -21.73 26.78
N LYS A 271 -12.00 -22.27 25.67
CA LYS A 271 -11.32 -23.35 24.95
C LYS A 271 -10.12 -22.78 24.16
N LEU A 272 -8.91 -23.05 24.67
CA LEU A 272 -7.64 -22.46 24.18
C LEU A 272 -6.66 -23.45 23.56
N GLY A 273 -6.89 -24.75 23.72
CA GLY A 273 -6.00 -25.79 23.21
C GLY A 273 -6.10 -27.10 23.98
N THR A 274 -5.09 -27.94 23.81
CA THR A 274 -4.93 -29.23 24.52
C THR A 274 -4.11 -29.02 25.79
N PRO A 275 -4.64 -29.32 26.99
CA PRO A 275 -3.90 -29.19 28.25
C PRO A 275 -2.73 -30.17 28.36
N LYS A 276 -1.69 -29.71 29.07
CA LYS A 276 -0.49 -30.46 29.44
C LYS A 276 -0.27 -30.47 30.96
N ALA A 277 -0.71 -29.42 31.64
CA ALA A 277 -0.64 -29.27 33.09
C ALA A 277 -1.84 -28.48 33.58
N PHE A 278 -2.15 -28.62 34.87
CA PHE A 278 -3.25 -27.91 35.52
C PHE A 278 -2.84 -27.45 36.91
N THR A 279 -3.18 -26.20 37.21
CA THR A 279 -2.95 -25.55 38.49
C THR A 279 -4.20 -24.81 38.91
N LEU A 280 -4.63 -25.01 40.15
CA LEU A 280 -5.69 -24.25 40.80
C LEU A 280 -5.09 -23.48 41.97
N ARG A 281 -5.24 -22.15 42.00
CA ARG A 281 -4.73 -21.30 43.08
C ARG A 281 -5.84 -20.53 43.75
N ILE A 282 -5.81 -20.51 45.09
CA ILE A 282 -6.79 -19.81 45.92
C ILE A 282 -6.03 -18.99 46.96
N LYS A 283 -6.35 -17.70 47.00
CA LYS A 283 -5.88 -16.76 48.02
C LYS A 283 -7.05 -16.05 48.66
N LEU A 284 -7.16 -16.13 49.98
CA LEU A 284 -8.17 -15.40 50.74
C LEU A 284 -7.62 -14.95 52.09
N SER A 285 -8.31 -13.98 52.67
CA SER A 285 -8.11 -13.54 54.04
C SER A 285 -9.45 -13.55 54.77
N ASN A 286 -9.40 -13.83 56.06
CA ASN A 286 -10.56 -13.84 56.97
C ASN A 286 -10.04 -13.67 58.40
N SER A 287 -10.87 -13.25 59.34
CA SER A 287 -10.44 -13.01 60.72
C SER A 287 -10.09 -14.29 61.49
N ASP A 288 -10.69 -15.44 61.12
CA ASP A 288 -10.49 -16.74 61.75
C ASP A 288 -10.71 -17.91 60.76
N LEU A 289 -9.64 -18.43 60.16
CA LEU A 289 -9.75 -19.53 59.20
C LEU A 289 -10.24 -20.88 59.77
N SER A 290 -10.41 -21.01 61.10
CA SER A 290 -10.98 -22.22 61.69
C SER A 290 -12.49 -22.39 61.46
N SER A 291 -13.19 -21.31 61.08
CA SER A 291 -14.62 -21.33 60.72
C SER A 291 -14.89 -21.21 59.22
N VAL A 292 -13.83 -21.16 58.41
CA VAL A 292 -13.94 -20.99 56.95
C VAL A 292 -13.84 -22.33 56.26
N SER A 293 -14.78 -22.59 55.35
CA SER A 293 -14.73 -23.72 54.41
C SER A 293 -14.78 -23.23 52.97
N VAL A 294 -14.05 -23.91 52.09
CA VAL A 294 -13.93 -23.54 50.67
C VAL A 294 -14.21 -24.74 49.77
N LYS A 295 -15.11 -24.53 48.80
CA LYS A 295 -15.49 -25.52 47.80
C LYS A 295 -15.37 -24.94 46.40
N VAL A 296 -14.84 -25.73 45.46
CA VAL A 296 -14.77 -25.38 44.03
C VAL A 296 -15.60 -26.36 43.21
N LEU A 297 -16.50 -25.83 42.40
CA LEU A 297 -17.30 -26.60 41.44
C LEU A 297 -16.68 -26.44 40.05
N PRO A 298 -16.12 -27.50 39.46
CA PRO A 298 -15.64 -27.45 38.08
C PRO A 298 -16.80 -27.40 37.06
N PRO A 299 -16.52 -27.11 35.78
CA PRO A 299 -17.52 -27.03 34.72
C PRO A 299 -18.35 -28.31 34.54
N ASP A 300 -17.74 -29.46 34.79
CA ASP A 300 -18.32 -30.79 34.56
C ASP A 300 -18.93 -31.46 35.79
N ASP A 301 -18.73 -30.89 36.99
CA ASP A 301 -19.37 -31.34 38.23
C ASP A 301 -19.82 -30.16 39.09
N LYS A 302 -21.07 -29.76 38.86
CA LYS A 302 -21.72 -28.65 39.55
C LYS A 302 -22.34 -29.04 40.89
N ALA A 303 -22.30 -30.32 41.28
CA ALA A 303 -22.99 -30.82 42.47
C ALA A 303 -22.00 -31.20 43.58
N LYS A 304 -21.06 -32.10 43.30
CA LYS A 304 -20.14 -32.61 44.34
C LYS A 304 -18.93 -31.72 44.50
N GLY A 305 -18.27 -31.34 43.40
CA GLY A 305 -17.11 -30.46 43.40
C GLY A 305 -15.94 -30.92 44.27
N TYR A 306 -15.00 -30.01 44.51
CA TYR A 306 -13.77 -30.22 45.27
C TYR A 306 -13.84 -29.45 46.59
N VAL A 307 -13.59 -30.13 47.71
CA VAL A 307 -13.38 -29.48 49.01
C VAL A 307 -11.92 -29.08 49.07
N ILE A 308 -11.69 -27.78 48.96
CA ILE A 308 -10.35 -27.19 48.99
C ILE A 308 -9.80 -27.30 50.41
N CYS A 309 -10.62 -26.85 51.37
CA CYS A 309 -10.36 -26.96 52.78
C CYS A 309 -11.65 -26.85 53.60
N ASP A 310 -11.68 -27.58 54.71
CA ASP A 310 -12.75 -27.55 55.71
C ASP A 310 -12.25 -28.19 57.02
N PRO A 311 -11.83 -27.40 58.04
CA PRO A 311 -11.63 -25.94 57.99
C PRO A 311 -10.37 -25.55 57.22
N CYS A 312 -10.25 -24.26 56.86
CA CYS A 312 -9.13 -23.74 56.08
C CYS A 312 -7.87 -23.39 56.87
N GLY A 313 -7.96 -23.28 58.18
CA GLY A 313 -6.82 -23.00 59.03
C GLY A 313 -7.12 -23.18 60.51
N LYS A 314 -6.20 -22.69 61.33
CA LYS A 314 -6.32 -22.69 62.80
C LYS A 314 -7.08 -21.45 63.27
N VAL A 315 -7.45 -21.48 64.55
CA VAL A 315 -8.07 -20.34 65.23
C VAL A 315 -7.18 -19.10 65.08
N ASP A 316 -7.79 -17.96 64.71
CA ASP A 316 -7.15 -16.64 64.52
C ASP A 316 -6.09 -16.57 63.38
N GLU A 317 -5.95 -17.62 62.56
CA GLU A 317 -5.16 -17.59 61.34
C GLU A 317 -5.87 -16.75 60.28
N LYS A 318 -5.15 -15.86 59.59
CA LYS A 318 -5.77 -14.78 58.79
C LYS A 318 -5.63 -14.87 57.29
N ALA A 319 -4.74 -15.74 56.80
CA ALA A 319 -4.36 -15.77 55.40
C ALA A 319 -4.27 -17.20 54.91
N TYR A 320 -4.92 -17.47 53.79
CA TYR A 320 -4.88 -18.72 53.09
C TYR A 320 -4.32 -18.45 51.69
N ASP A 321 -3.18 -19.05 51.34
CA ASP A 321 -2.54 -18.94 50.03
C ASP A 321 -2.05 -20.34 49.66
N LYS A 322 -2.83 -21.04 48.83
CA LYS A 322 -2.55 -22.42 48.45
C LYS A 322 -2.70 -22.63 46.95
N THR A 323 -1.83 -23.49 46.45
CA THR A 323 -1.79 -23.94 45.07
C THR A 323 -1.99 -25.44 45.05
N PHE A 324 -2.88 -25.89 44.17
CA PHE A 324 -3.25 -27.29 43.98
C PHE A 324 -2.93 -27.72 42.56
N SER A 325 -2.53 -28.97 42.43
CA SER A 325 -2.22 -29.62 41.16
C SER A 325 -2.61 -31.09 41.25
N PRO A 326 -2.57 -31.84 40.14
CA PRO A 326 -2.73 -33.29 40.19
C PRO A 326 -1.80 -34.01 41.18
N SER A 327 -0.56 -33.50 41.38
CA SER A 327 0.41 -34.07 42.32
C SER A 327 0.28 -33.52 43.75
N ALA A 328 -0.46 -32.43 43.95
CA ALA A 328 -0.77 -31.82 45.23
C ALA A 328 -2.28 -31.49 45.29
N PRO A 329 -3.14 -32.51 45.47
CA PRO A 329 -4.59 -32.36 45.37
C PRO A 329 -5.19 -31.58 46.57
N PRO A 330 -6.43 -31.08 46.43
CA PRO A 330 -7.16 -30.45 47.53
C PRO A 330 -7.54 -31.46 48.63
N GLN A 331 -8.04 -30.98 49.78
CA GLN A 331 -8.43 -31.83 50.92
C GLN A 331 -9.37 -32.98 50.51
N LYS A 332 -10.31 -32.73 49.59
CA LYS A 332 -11.12 -33.78 48.96
C LYS A 332 -11.43 -33.44 47.50
N GLY A 333 -10.98 -34.28 46.58
CA GLY A 333 -11.22 -34.12 45.16
C GLY A 333 -10.07 -34.67 44.32
N ASP A 334 -10.36 -35.03 43.07
CA ASP A 334 -9.34 -35.49 42.12
C ASP A 334 -9.21 -34.49 40.96
N LEU A 335 -8.00 -33.92 40.84
CA LEU A 335 -7.63 -32.99 39.77
C LEU A 335 -6.95 -33.68 38.58
N SER A 336 -6.66 -34.98 38.67
CA SER A 336 -5.83 -35.71 37.69
C SER A 336 -6.37 -35.62 36.26
N LYS A 337 -7.69 -35.62 36.09
CA LYS A 337 -8.31 -35.50 34.75
C LYS A 337 -7.96 -34.21 34.03
N TRP A 338 -7.75 -33.10 34.76
CA TRP A 338 -7.48 -31.78 34.16
C TRP A 338 -6.06 -31.64 33.64
N ALA A 339 -5.16 -32.58 33.97
CA ALA A 339 -3.84 -32.64 33.36
C ALA A 339 -3.92 -32.86 31.84
N THR A 340 -4.99 -33.49 31.36
CA THR A 340 -5.17 -33.88 29.95
C THR A 340 -6.50 -33.45 29.35
N SER A 341 -7.51 -33.15 30.18
CA SER A 341 -8.84 -32.71 29.75
C SER A 341 -8.99 -31.20 29.82
N SER A 342 -9.58 -30.60 28.78
CA SER A 342 -9.78 -29.15 28.67
C SER A 342 -10.53 -28.58 29.89
N PRO A 343 -9.98 -27.62 30.66
CA PRO A 343 -10.66 -26.99 31.79
C PRO A 343 -11.73 -25.97 31.36
N ALA A 344 -12.12 -25.97 30.09
CA ALA A 344 -13.01 -24.97 29.52
C ALA A 344 -14.41 -25.00 30.17
N GLY A 345 -14.97 -23.82 30.37
CA GLY A 345 -16.28 -23.58 30.94
C GLY A 345 -16.23 -22.88 32.30
N LYS A 346 -17.41 -22.83 32.94
CA LYS A 346 -17.62 -22.08 34.18
C LYS A 346 -17.17 -22.86 35.41
N TRP A 347 -16.17 -22.34 36.10
CA TRP A 347 -15.74 -22.73 37.43
C TRP A 347 -16.40 -21.83 38.50
N THR A 348 -16.82 -22.42 39.61
CA THR A 348 -17.46 -21.67 40.71
C THR A 348 -16.76 -21.95 42.03
N LEU A 349 -16.27 -20.90 42.70
CA LEU A 349 -15.79 -20.95 44.08
C LEU A 349 -16.95 -20.60 45.02
N LYS A 350 -17.03 -21.32 46.14
CA LYS A 350 -17.93 -21.06 47.27
C LYS A 350 -17.10 -21.02 48.55
N VAL A 351 -17.28 -19.95 49.33
CA VAL A 351 -16.62 -19.77 50.63
C VAL A 351 -17.68 -19.53 51.68
N LEU A 352 -17.71 -20.33 52.74
CA LEU A 352 -18.62 -20.17 53.86
C LEU A 352 -17.82 -19.85 55.11
N ASP A 353 -18.22 -18.79 55.82
CA ASP A 353 -17.76 -18.47 57.16
C ASP A 353 -18.92 -18.62 58.15
N THR A 354 -18.69 -19.35 59.23
CA THR A 354 -19.69 -19.67 60.25
C THR A 354 -19.41 -19.01 61.60
N LYS A 355 -18.47 -18.07 61.70
CA LYS A 355 -18.15 -17.39 62.97
C LYS A 355 -18.13 -15.89 62.78
N PHE A 356 -18.66 -15.18 63.78
CA PHE A 356 -18.65 -13.72 63.76
C PHE A 356 -17.23 -13.19 63.89
N CYS A 357 -16.88 -12.21 63.06
CA CYS A 357 -15.67 -11.46 63.31
C CYS A 357 -15.76 -10.68 64.64
N ILE A 358 -14.63 -10.68 65.37
CA ILE A 358 -14.37 -9.82 66.53
C ILE A 358 -13.34 -8.75 66.17
N PRO A 359 -13.72 -7.49 65.87
CA PRO A 359 -12.78 -6.45 65.42
C PRO A 359 -11.73 -6.04 66.46
N GLN A 360 -12.03 -6.26 67.75
CA GLN A 360 -11.14 -5.92 68.86
C GLN A 360 -9.90 -6.83 68.92
N LYS A 361 -9.93 -7.98 68.26
CA LYS A 361 -8.76 -8.87 68.18
C LYS A 361 -7.65 -8.25 67.30
N PRO A 362 -6.36 -8.40 67.67
CA PRO A 362 -5.26 -7.86 66.88
C PRO A 362 -5.29 -8.32 65.41
N GLY A 363 -5.28 -7.34 64.49
CA GLY A 363 -5.28 -7.56 63.04
C GLY A 363 -6.67 -7.72 62.40
N ASN A 364 -7.74 -7.89 63.19
CA ASN A 364 -9.10 -8.08 62.66
C ASN A 364 -9.72 -6.78 62.15
N ALA A 365 -9.32 -5.63 62.69
CA ALA A 365 -9.84 -4.32 62.30
C ALA A 365 -9.72 -3.99 60.79
N LYS A 366 -8.80 -4.65 60.06
CA LYS A 366 -8.64 -4.49 58.60
C LYS A 366 -9.47 -5.47 57.77
N LEU A 367 -9.89 -6.57 58.36
CA LEU A 367 -10.62 -7.65 57.67
C LEU A 367 -12.13 -7.52 57.89
N CYS A 368 -12.51 -6.96 59.03
CA CYS A 368 -13.89 -6.96 59.48
C CYS A 368 -14.57 -5.63 59.24
N ASP A 369 -15.66 -5.69 58.48
CA ASP A 369 -16.57 -4.56 58.27
C ASP A 369 -17.92 -4.93 58.88
N LEU A 370 -18.11 -4.59 60.16
CA LEU A 370 -19.36 -4.86 60.89
C LEU A 370 -20.57 -4.15 60.27
N THR A 371 -20.35 -3.02 59.59
CA THR A 371 -21.44 -2.26 58.96
C THR A 371 -21.96 -3.00 57.75
N LYS A 372 -21.06 -3.60 56.97
CA LYS A 372 -21.40 -4.37 55.77
C LYS A 372 -21.54 -5.87 56.02
N LYS A 373 -21.29 -6.33 57.25
CA LYS A 373 -21.28 -7.75 57.65
C LYS A 373 -20.33 -8.58 56.79
N ILE A 374 -19.09 -8.12 56.68
CA ILE A 374 -18.03 -8.76 55.90
C ILE A 374 -16.90 -9.17 56.83
N ASP A 375 -16.39 -10.38 56.66
CA ASP A 375 -15.18 -10.88 57.30
C ASP A 375 -14.17 -11.36 56.25
N GLY A 376 -13.35 -10.42 55.77
CA GLY A 376 -12.30 -10.68 54.79
C GLY A 376 -12.80 -10.84 53.36
N GLU A 377 -11.97 -11.45 52.53
CA GLU A 377 -12.18 -11.52 51.08
C GLU A 377 -11.36 -12.60 50.39
N VAL A 378 -11.86 -13.08 49.26
CA VAL A 378 -11.10 -13.84 48.27
C VAL A 378 -10.41 -12.85 47.35
N THR A 379 -9.08 -12.87 47.34
CA THR A 379 -8.26 -11.98 46.50
C THR A 379 -7.78 -12.68 45.23
N GLU A 380 -7.68 -14.02 45.24
CA GLU A 380 -7.33 -14.80 44.07
C GLU A 380 -8.14 -16.09 44.01
N PHE A 381 -8.79 -16.32 42.87
CA PHE A 381 -9.26 -17.64 42.43
C PHE A 381 -8.83 -17.77 40.98
N ARG A 382 -7.85 -18.64 40.76
CA ARG A 382 -7.15 -18.74 39.49
C ARG A 382 -7.08 -20.18 39.02
N VAL A 383 -7.57 -20.40 37.81
CA VAL A 383 -7.40 -21.66 37.08
C VAL A 383 -6.34 -21.42 36.01
N GLU A 384 -5.29 -22.21 36.03
CA GLU A 384 -4.19 -22.15 35.07
C GLU A 384 -3.97 -23.53 34.44
N THR A 385 -3.64 -23.52 33.17
CA THR A 385 -3.20 -24.71 32.44
C THR A 385 -2.11 -24.35 31.45
N VAL A 386 -1.14 -25.25 31.31
CA VAL A 386 -0.25 -25.21 30.16
C VAL A 386 -1.01 -25.83 28.99
N THR A 387 -1.17 -25.11 27.88
CA THR A 387 -1.88 -25.60 26.70
C THR A 387 -1.00 -25.57 25.46
N VAL A 388 -1.15 -26.60 24.63
CA VAL A 388 -0.76 -26.59 23.22
C VAL A 388 -1.93 -25.94 22.47
N SER A 389 -1.76 -24.69 22.05
CA SER A 389 -2.82 -23.89 21.45
C SER A 389 -3.02 -24.20 19.97
N ASP A 390 -4.29 -24.29 19.57
CA ASP A 390 -4.71 -24.36 18.16
C ASP A 390 -4.99 -22.98 17.55
N LYS A 391 -4.85 -21.91 18.35
CA LYS A 391 -5.20 -20.53 17.97
C LYS A 391 -4.05 -19.54 18.12
N LYS A 392 -3.06 -19.85 18.95
CA LYS A 392 -1.95 -18.96 19.26
C LYS A 392 -0.66 -19.58 18.75
N VAL A 393 0.20 -18.74 18.20
CA VAL A 393 1.60 -19.05 17.88
C VAL A 393 2.44 -17.89 18.38
N GLN A 394 3.50 -18.22 19.10
CA GLN A 394 4.51 -17.28 19.55
C GLN A 394 5.71 -17.37 18.61
N ALA A 395 6.19 -16.23 18.14
CA ALA A 395 7.51 -16.12 17.53
C ALA A 395 8.47 -15.45 18.52
N LYS A 396 9.62 -16.07 18.78
CA LYS A 396 10.69 -15.51 19.59
C LYS A 396 11.67 -14.80 18.66
N GLY A 397 11.68 -13.46 18.69
CA GLY A 397 12.53 -12.61 17.84
C GLY A 397 11.78 -11.95 16.69
N THR A 398 12.42 -11.86 15.52
CA THR A 398 11.86 -11.19 14.34
C THR A 398 11.05 -12.16 13.48
N LEU A 399 9.78 -11.83 13.20
CA LEU A 399 8.94 -12.56 12.27
C LEU A 399 9.07 -11.98 10.85
N LEU A 400 9.72 -12.72 9.94
CA LEU A 400 9.83 -12.39 8.52
C LEU A 400 8.73 -13.12 7.73
N ILE A 401 7.90 -12.38 6.99
CA ILE A 401 6.77 -12.93 6.23
C ILE A 401 6.95 -12.64 4.74
N ASN A 402 7.38 -13.66 3.99
CA ASN A 402 7.52 -13.59 2.53
C ASN A 402 6.21 -14.06 1.87
N GLY A 403 5.40 -13.12 1.39
CA GLY A 403 4.10 -13.41 0.76
C GLY A 403 2.93 -12.57 1.25
N GLY A 404 3.16 -11.71 2.24
CA GLY A 404 2.16 -10.81 2.82
C GLY A 404 1.53 -11.35 4.11
N LEU A 405 1.04 -10.42 4.94
CA LEU A 405 0.35 -10.70 6.21
C LEU A 405 -1.11 -10.28 6.09
N GLN A 406 -2.03 -11.23 6.25
CA GLN A 406 -3.46 -10.92 6.32
C GLN A 406 -3.87 -10.70 7.78
N LEU A 407 -4.19 -9.45 8.12
CA LEU A 407 -4.72 -9.08 9.43
C LEU A 407 -6.25 -9.23 9.43
N GLY A 408 -6.81 -9.74 10.53
CA GLY A 408 -8.26 -9.83 10.71
C GLY A 408 -8.91 -8.47 11.01
N THR A 409 -10.25 -8.43 10.90
CA THR A 409 -11.08 -7.29 11.34
C THR A 409 -11.42 -7.44 12.81
N LEU A 410 -10.70 -6.75 13.69
CA LEU A 410 -11.04 -6.67 15.12
C LEU A 410 -12.00 -5.50 15.35
N ASN A 411 -13.26 -5.81 15.67
CA ASN A 411 -14.33 -4.81 15.88
C ASN A 411 -14.39 -4.23 17.30
N ALA A 412 -13.40 -4.50 18.16
CA ALA A 412 -13.33 -3.95 19.50
C ALA A 412 -12.72 -2.52 19.52
N ALA A 413 -13.15 -1.68 20.45
CA ALA A 413 -12.51 -0.38 20.71
C ALA A 413 -11.09 -0.60 21.26
N CYS A 414 -10.14 0.28 20.91
CA CYS A 414 -8.80 0.22 21.47
C CYS A 414 -8.84 0.59 22.96
N THR A 415 -8.23 -0.24 23.79
CA THR A 415 -8.14 -0.06 25.24
C THR A 415 -6.71 -0.31 25.68
N PRO A 416 -6.30 0.08 26.92
CA PRO A 416 -4.95 -0.18 27.39
C PRO A 416 -4.55 -1.66 27.34
N SER A 417 -5.53 -2.57 27.45
CA SER A 417 -5.34 -4.02 27.32
C SER A 417 -5.11 -4.52 25.88
N LEU A 418 -5.46 -3.74 24.87
CA LEU A 418 -5.27 -4.07 23.45
C LEU A 418 -4.07 -3.33 22.83
N ARG A 419 -3.34 -2.53 23.61
CA ARG A 419 -2.17 -1.77 23.13
C ARG A 419 -1.18 -2.71 22.42
N GLY A 420 -0.75 -2.30 21.22
CA GLY A 420 0.17 -3.05 20.37
C GLY A 420 -0.49 -4.09 19.46
N GLN A 421 -1.80 -4.37 19.63
CA GLN A 421 -2.50 -5.24 18.68
C GLN A 421 -2.67 -4.55 17.33
N MET A 422 -2.64 -5.36 16.27
CA MET A 422 -2.80 -4.91 14.89
C MET A 422 -4.14 -5.39 14.32
N ARG A 423 -4.78 -4.57 13.49
CA ARG A 423 -5.98 -4.96 12.74
C ARG A 423 -5.95 -4.42 11.32
N TRP A 424 -6.83 -4.96 10.48
CA TRP A 424 -7.14 -4.39 9.17
C TRP A 424 -8.47 -3.64 9.21
N ASP A 425 -8.45 -2.36 8.82
CA ASP A 425 -9.64 -1.58 8.50
C ASP A 425 -9.80 -1.48 6.97
N ALA A 426 -11.01 -1.71 6.47
CA ALA A 426 -11.26 -1.77 5.03
C ALA A 426 -11.01 -0.44 4.30
N LEU A 427 -11.16 0.69 5.00
CA LEU A 427 -10.98 2.04 4.45
C LEU A 427 -9.57 2.56 4.73
N GLU A 428 -9.11 2.37 5.96
CA GLU A 428 -7.91 3.01 6.51
C GLU A 428 -6.68 2.09 6.50
N GLY A 429 -6.83 0.80 6.22
CA GLY A 429 -5.75 -0.18 6.11
C GLY A 429 -5.26 -0.70 7.46
N GLY A 430 -3.97 -0.99 7.57
CA GLY A 430 -3.36 -1.52 8.80
C GLY A 430 -3.38 -0.49 9.94
N GLN A 431 -3.94 -0.88 11.08
CA GLN A 431 -4.00 -0.08 12.30
C GLN A 431 -3.32 -0.79 13.47
N VAL A 432 -2.77 -0.01 14.40
CA VAL A 432 -2.20 -0.46 15.67
C VAL A 432 -2.90 0.27 16.81
N CYS A 433 -3.29 -0.46 17.86
CA CYS A 433 -3.89 0.15 19.04
C CYS A 433 -2.81 0.79 19.94
N ASP A 434 -2.94 2.07 20.30
CA ASP A 434 -2.00 2.77 21.19
C ASP A 434 -2.40 2.72 22.68
N GLY A 435 -3.49 2.02 22.99
CA GLY A 435 -4.10 1.93 24.31
C GLY A 435 -5.27 2.88 24.55
N SER A 436 -5.52 3.83 23.65
CA SER A 436 -6.67 4.74 23.66
C SER A 436 -7.46 4.70 22.36
N ASP A 437 -6.77 4.63 21.22
CA ASP A 437 -7.36 4.66 19.89
C ASP A 437 -6.63 3.74 18.90
N TRP A 438 -7.32 3.40 17.82
CA TRP A 438 -6.75 2.68 16.69
C TRP A 438 -6.05 3.66 15.75
N VAL A 439 -4.73 3.58 15.69
CA VAL A 439 -3.90 4.49 14.91
C VAL A 439 -3.49 3.81 13.61
N THR A 440 -3.73 4.46 12.48
CA THR A 440 -3.32 3.96 11.16
C THR A 440 -1.83 4.12 10.95
N ASN A 441 -1.16 3.11 10.38
CA ASN A 441 0.18 3.32 9.82
C ASN A 441 0.05 4.23 8.59
N ALA A 442 0.41 5.50 8.78
CA ALA A 442 0.19 6.60 7.87
C ALA A 442 0.88 6.41 6.50
N HIS A 443 0.17 5.80 5.52
CA HIS A 443 0.62 5.82 4.12
C HIS A 443 -0.50 6.02 3.09
N ARG A 444 -1.76 6.17 3.50
CA ARG A 444 -2.80 6.67 2.60
C ARG A 444 -2.98 8.17 2.83
N PRO A 445 -2.76 9.03 1.82
CA PRO A 445 -3.01 10.46 1.98
C PRO A 445 -4.50 10.66 2.29
N VAL A 446 -4.77 11.31 3.42
CA VAL A 446 -6.11 11.72 3.84
C VAL A 446 -6.33 13.12 3.30
N PHE A 447 -7.08 13.25 2.21
CA PHE A 447 -7.29 14.55 1.58
C PHE A 447 -8.65 14.65 0.91
N TRP A 448 -9.08 15.89 0.76
CA TRP A 448 -10.11 16.25 -0.21
C TRP A 448 -9.45 17.04 -1.33
N GLN A 449 -9.81 16.76 -2.57
CA GLN A 449 -9.47 17.57 -3.74
C GLN A 449 -10.71 17.79 -4.58
N GLY A 450 -10.91 19.01 -5.04
CA GLY A 450 -11.99 19.34 -5.95
C GLY A 450 -11.85 20.74 -6.52
N GLY A 451 -12.96 21.24 -7.06
CA GLY A 451 -13.00 22.58 -7.62
C GLY A 451 -14.40 23.03 -7.99
N CYS A 452 -14.48 23.90 -9.00
CA CYS A 452 -15.70 24.61 -9.36
C CYS A 452 -16.16 24.32 -10.79
N THR A 453 -17.44 23.98 -10.99
CA THR A 453 -18.03 23.68 -12.32
C THR A 453 -18.15 24.93 -13.20
N VAL A 454 -18.50 26.07 -12.59
CA VAL A 454 -18.70 27.36 -13.24
C VAL A 454 -18.30 28.45 -12.24
N ASN A 455 -17.46 29.42 -12.63
CA ASN A 455 -17.17 30.58 -11.79
C ASN A 455 -17.98 31.79 -12.29
N GLY A 456 -19.19 31.97 -11.76
CA GLY A 456 -20.04 33.11 -12.06
C GLY A 456 -19.90 34.22 -11.03
N SER A 457 -19.23 35.32 -11.39
CA SER A 457 -19.33 36.58 -10.65
C SER A 457 -19.24 37.77 -11.61
N THR A 458 -20.10 38.77 -11.40
CA THR A 458 -20.05 40.12 -11.99
C THR A 458 -19.25 41.10 -11.12
N SER A 459 -18.68 40.62 -10.00
CA SER A 459 -17.91 41.38 -9.03
C SER A 459 -16.43 40.98 -9.07
N ASN A 460 -15.55 41.96 -8.86
CA ASN A 460 -14.10 41.76 -8.83
C ASN A 460 -13.66 40.77 -7.74
N TRP A 461 -14.45 40.56 -6.68
CA TRP A 461 -14.17 39.64 -5.58
C TRP A 461 -15.19 38.50 -5.51
N TYR A 462 -14.73 37.25 -5.42
CA TYR A 462 -15.59 36.07 -5.33
C TYR A 462 -14.98 34.95 -4.47
N TYR A 463 -15.83 34.14 -3.83
CA TYR A 463 -15.39 32.95 -3.09
C TYR A 463 -15.26 31.74 -4.03
N TYR A 464 -14.19 30.96 -3.86
CA TYR A 464 -13.93 29.74 -4.61
C TYR A 464 -14.96 28.69 -4.27
N CYS A 465 -15.61 28.09 -5.28
CA CYS A 465 -16.67 27.11 -5.05
C CYS A 465 -16.13 25.66 -5.00
N THR A 466 -16.91 24.76 -4.41
CA THR A 466 -16.51 23.36 -4.11
C THR A 466 -17.57 22.36 -4.60
N ASP A 467 -18.31 22.72 -5.64
CA ASP A 467 -19.42 21.91 -6.17
C ASP A 467 -18.96 20.66 -6.95
N GLN A 468 -17.67 20.56 -7.23
CA GLN A 468 -17.03 19.37 -7.82
C GLN A 468 -16.01 18.79 -6.85
N THR A 469 -15.98 17.47 -6.75
CA THR A 469 -15.01 16.72 -5.95
C THR A 469 -14.35 15.69 -6.85
N ASP A 470 -13.03 15.79 -7.00
CA ASP A 470 -12.22 14.85 -7.77
C ASP A 470 -11.89 13.61 -6.92
N TYR A 471 -11.50 13.85 -5.66
CA TYR A 471 -11.11 12.83 -4.68
C TYR A 471 -11.52 13.26 -3.28
N ASN A 472 -12.04 12.31 -2.49
CA ASN A 472 -12.36 12.57 -1.09
C ASN A 472 -12.08 11.33 -0.24
N THR A 473 -10.90 11.28 0.38
CA THR A 473 -10.56 10.35 1.45
C THR A 473 -10.69 11.01 2.83
N ALA A 474 -10.90 12.32 2.89
CA ALA A 474 -10.97 13.12 4.11
C ALA A 474 -12.39 13.26 4.72
N GLY A 475 -13.40 12.48 4.32
CA GLY A 475 -14.79 12.66 4.77
C GLY A 475 -15.03 12.58 6.30
N ARG A 476 -14.13 11.89 7.04
CA ARG A 476 -14.11 11.86 8.52
C ARG A 476 -13.47 13.12 9.13
N TYR A 477 -12.62 13.81 8.38
CA TYR A 477 -11.79 14.94 8.84
C TYR A 477 -12.38 16.29 8.42
N LEU A 478 -13.05 16.32 7.26
CA LEU A 478 -13.61 17.52 6.66
C LEU A 478 -15.09 17.29 6.30
N ASP A 479 -15.88 18.35 6.44
CA ASP A 479 -17.19 18.48 5.83
C ASP A 479 -17.07 19.47 4.67
N VAL A 480 -17.22 18.96 3.45
CA VAL A 480 -17.18 19.79 2.25
C VAL A 480 -18.61 19.95 1.76
N ALA A 481 -19.20 21.11 2.03
CA ALA A 481 -20.49 21.45 1.47
C ALA A 481 -20.31 21.79 -0.02
N SER A 482 -21.07 21.14 -0.91
CA SER A 482 -21.09 21.52 -2.33
C SER A 482 -21.89 22.81 -2.50
N ALA A 483 -21.19 23.89 -2.81
CA ALA A 483 -21.81 25.17 -3.13
C ALA A 483 -21.52 25.53 -4.59
N LYS A 484 -22.56 25.64 -5.42
CA LYS A 484 -22.43 26.14 -6.80
C LYS A 484 -22.12 27.64 -6.79
N SER A 485 -21.44 28.14 -7.83
CA SER A 485 -21.38 29.59 -8.01
C SER A 485 -22.75 30.13 -8.44
N GLY A 486 -23.13 31.25 -7.84
CA GLY A 486 -24.31 32.01 -8.19
C GLY A 486 -24.15 33.38 -7.58
N SER A 487 -23.41 34.27 -8.24
CA SER A 487 -23.25 35.72 -7.95
C SER A 487 -23.00 36.13 -6.49
N SER A 488 -22.68 35.21 -5.58
CA SER A 488 -22.83 35.47 -4.15
C SER A 488 -21.51 35.97 -3.56
N THR A 489 -21.58 37.16 -2.97
CA THR A 489 -20.59 37.68 -2.00
C THR A 489 -20.70 36.99 -0.64
N SER A 490 -21.45 35.88 -0.57
CA SER A 490 -21.70 35.14 0.66
C SER A 490 -20.45 34.37 1.09
N ASN A 491 -20.02 34.62 2.32
CA ASN A 491 -18.92 33.89 2.97
C ASN A 491 -19.21 32.40 3.17
N ALA A 492 -20.43 31.92 2.89
CA ALA A 492 -20.83 30.51 2.99
C ALA A 492 -20.45 29.66 1.77
N THR A 493 -20.14 30.29 0.62
CA THR A 493 -19.75 29.57 -0.60
C THR A 493 -18.37 28.95 -0.45
N GLY A 494 -18.22 27.67 -0.82
CA GLY A 494 -16.93 26.98 -0.81
C GLY A 494 -16.34 26.70 0.57
N ARG A 495 -17.17 26.82 1.61
CA ARG A 495 -16.74 26.67 2.99
C ARG A 495 -16.56 25.19 3.35
N ILE A 496 -15.36 24.86 3.81
CA ILE A 496 -15.00 23.53 4.30
C ILE A 496 -14.93 23.59 5.82
N LYS A 497 -15.64 22.69 6.50
CA LYS A 497 -15.69 22.63 7.96
C LYS A 497 -14.84 21.49 8.49
N VAL A 498 -14.07 21.75 9.53
CA VAL A 498 -13.16 20.77 10.14
C VAL A 498 -13.92 19.89 11.16
N LYS A 499 -13.83 18.57 11.03
CA LYS A 499 -14.45 17.58 11.93
C LYS A 499 -13.48 17.08 13.00
N ILE A 500 -12.19 17.02 12.69
CA ILE A 500 -11.11 16.55 13.57
C ILE A 500 -10.02 17.60 13.64
N ALA A 501 -9.53 17.92 14.85
CA ALA A 501 -8.46 18.89 15.00
C ALA A 501 -7.12 18.33 14.49
N GLY A 502 -6.28 19.18 13.91
CA GLY A 502 -4.93 18.80 13.45
C GLY A 502 -4.32 19.81 12.50
N TYR A 503 -3.15 19.47 11.96
CA TYR A 503 -2.52 20.21 10.89
C TYR A 503 -3.10 19.81 9.53
N TYR A 504 -3.46 20.82 8.75
CA TYR A 504 -3.98 20.69 7.41
C TYR A 504 -3.10 21.45 6.43
N LYS A 505 -2.74 20.81 5.31
CA LYS A 505 -2.12 21.50 4.18
C LYS A 505 -3.21 21.92 3.21
N VAL A 506 -3.38 23.22 3.01
CA VAL A 506 -4.26 23.79 1.98
C VAL A 506 -3.42 24.15 0.77
N SER A 507 -3.67 23.47 -0.33
CA SER A 507 -3.02 23.66 -1.61
C SER A 507 -4.02 24.19 -2.63
N PHE A 508 -3.61 25.18 -3.41
CA PHE A 508 -4.42 25.74 -4.48
C PHE A 508 -3.58 25.94 -5.73
N SER A 509 -4.19 25.74 -6.90
CA SER A 509 -3.56 26.01 -8.19
C SER A 509 -4.60 26.51 -9.19
N SER A 510 -4.28 27.55 -9.96
CA SER A 510 -5.15 28.07 -11.03
C SER A 510 -4.39 28.65 -12.25
N TRP A 511 -4.89 28.36 -13.45
CA TRP A 511 -4.35 28.75 -14.78
C TRP A 511 -5.34 29.51 -15.69
N GLY A 512 -5.09 30.79 -16.00
CA GLY A 512 -6.00 31.61 -16.84
C GLY A 512 -5.31 32.79 -17.55
N ARG A 513 -6.04 33.55 -18.40
CA ARG A 513 -5.52 34.67 -19.21
C ARG A 513 -6.05 36.05 -18.77
N SER A 514 -5.16 36.93 -18.29
CA SER A 514 -5.37 38.37 -17.92
C SER A 514 -5.29 38.73 -16.40
N HIS A 515 -5.33 40.04 -16.12
CA HIS A 515 -4.58 40.83 -15.12
C HIS A 515 -4.85 40.63 -13.61
N ASN A 516 -3.80 40.97 -12.84
CA ASN A 516 -3.73 41.18 -11.38
C ASN A 516 -4.64 40.29 -10.56
N ARG A 517 -4.09 39.17 -10.10
CA ARG A 517 -4.82 38.23 -9.28
C ARG A 517 -4.37 38.31 -7.85
N TYR A 518 -5.33 38.47 -6.95
CA TYR A 518 -5.10 38.45 -5.53
C TYR A 518 -5.94 37.34 -4.91
N PHE A 519 -5.42 36.66 -3.91
CA PHE A 519 -6.15 35.65 -3.17
C PHE A 519 -6.08 35.94 -1.68
N GLU A 520 -7.12 35.49 -0.97
CA GLU A 520 -7.20 35.48 0.49
C GLU A 520 -7.72 34.11 0.92
N LEU A 521 -6.92 33.40 1.70
CA LEU A 521 -7.34 32.20 2.40
C LEU A 521 -7.87 32.60 3.77
N TYR A 522 -9.09 32.18 4.08
CA TYR A 522 -9.75 32.48 5.34
C TYR A 522 -9.76 31.26 6.28
N LYS A 523 -9.51 31.52 7.56
CA LYS A 523 -9.85 30.65 8.70
C LYS A 523 -10.93 31.36 9.51
N GLY A 524 -12.18 30.94 9.36
CA GLY A 524 -13.33 31.70 9.88
C GLY A 524 -13.43 33.08 9.19
N SER A 525 -13.25 34.16 9.96
CA SER A 525 -13.23 35.54 9.43
C SER A 525 -11.83 36.12 9.28
N GLN A 526 -10.79 35.39 9.69
CA GLN A 526 -9.40 35.85 9.65
C GLN A 526 -8.75 35.45 8.32
N VAL A 527 -8.07 36.38 7.66
CA VAL A 527 -7.18 36.08 6.52
C VAL A 527 -5.90 35.47 7.08
N VAL A 528 -5.59 34.24 6.68
CA VAL A 528 -4.42 33.46 7.16
C VAL A 528 -3.36 33.25 6.09
N ALA A 529 -3.68 33.54 4.83
CA ALA A 529 -2.71 33.70 3.76
C ALA A 529 -3.29 34.62 2.69
N GLU A 530 -2.46 35.48 2.13
CA GLU A 530 -2.80 36.31 1.00
C GLU A 530 -1.62 36.41 0.04
N GLY A 531 -1.90 36.70 -1.22
CA GLY A 531 -0.84 36.86 -2.19
C GLY A 531 -1.33 37.52 -3.46
N ARG A 532 -0.42 38.26 -4.10
CA ARG A 532 -0.70 39.02 -5.31
C ARG A 532 0.23 38.58 -6.43
N ASN A 533 -0.34 38.24 -7.58
CA ASN A 533 0.42 38.05 -8.80
C ASN A 533 0.19 39.27 -9.71
N TYR A 534 1.20 40.16 -9.78
CA TYR A 534 1.23 41.32 -10.66
C TYR A 534 1.88 40.92 -11.99
N ASN A 535 1.07 40.54 -12.97
CA ASN A 535 1.52 40.46 -14.36
C ASN A 535 0.62 41.33 -15.23
N SER A 536 1.21 42.39 -15.78
CA SER A 536 0.58 43.36 -16.69
C SER A 536 0.52 42.89 -18.15
N GLY A 537 0.88 41.63 -18.44
CA GLY A 537 0.85 41.04 -19.78
C GLY A 537 -0.35 40.12 -20.04
N ASN A 538 -0.75 40.02 -21.32
CA ASN A 538 -1.82 39.15 -21.82
C ASN A 538 -1.41 37.66 -21.91
N SER A 539 -0.55 37.20 -20.99
CA SER A 539 -0.03 35.83 -20.93
C SER A 539 -0.82 34.95 -19.95
N ASP A 540 -0.73 33.63 -20.11
CA ASP A 540 -1.28 32.67 -19.16
C ASP A 540 -0.59 32.88 -17.80
N ASN A 541 -1.32 33.41 -16.81
CA ASN A 541 -0.82 33.60 -15.45
C ASN A 541 -1.21 32.39 -14.60
N HIS A 542 -0.25 31.88 -13.82
CA HIS A 542 -0.42 30.78 -12.86
C HIS A 542 -0.41 31.34 -11.43
N MET A 543 -1.35 30.90 -10.61
CA MET A 543 -1.29 31.11 -9.17
C MET A 543 -1.31 29.77 -8.47
N SER A 544 -0.37 29.57 -7.57
CA SER A 544 -0.39 28.45 -6.65
C SER A 544 0.10 28.87 -5.29
N PHE A 545 -0.46 28.27 -4.24
CA PHE A 545 0.08 28.37 -2.91
C PHE A 545 -0.11 27.04 -2.18
N ASP A 546 0.76 26.84 -1.20
CA ASP A 546 0.65 25.80 -0.19
C ASP A 546 0.70 26.50 1.17
N LYS A 547 -0.31 26.28 2.01
CA LYS A 547 -0.36 26.83 3.36
C LYS A 547 -0.67 25.72 4.35
N MET A 548 0.21 25.52 5.32
CA MET A 548 -0.07 24.69 6.49
C MET A 548 -0.89 25.51 7.49
N LEU A 549 -1.89 24.87 8.10
CA LEU A 549 -2.76 25.47 9.11
C LEU A 549 -3.04 24.49 10.25
N TRP A 550 -2.87 24.91 11.50
CA TRP A 550 -3.51 24.25 12.63
C TRP A 550 -5.00 24.62 12.67
N LEU A 551 -5.88 23.62 12.58
CA LEU A 551 -7.33 23.83 12.60
C LEU A 551 -7.99 23.02 13.72
N LYS A 552 -8.89 23.68 14.46
CA LYS A 552 -9.70 23.08 15.52
C LYS A 552 -11.00 22.50 14.95
N LYS A 553 -11.63 21.59 15.69
CA LYS A 553 -12.97 21.08 15.33
C LYS A 553 -13.95 22.24 15.23
N ASN A 554 -14.74 22.26 14.16
CA ASN A 554 -15.65 23.33 13.73
C ASN A 554 -14.99 24.58 13.13
N ASP A 555 -13.67 24.68 13.05
CA ASP A 555 -13.04 25.71 12.23
C ASP A 555 -13.50 25.58 10.79
N THR A 556 -13.50 26.71 10.07
CA THR A 556 -13.93 26.76 8.68
C THR A 556 -12.84 27.37 7.82
N VAL A 557 -12.66 26.80 6.63
CA VAL A 557 -11.69 27.25 5.63
C VAL A 557 -12.41 27.55 4.34
N ASN A 558 -12.11 28.70 3.73
CA ASN A 558 -12.62 29.09 2.42
C ASN A 558 -11.62 30.01 1.73
N LEU A 559 -11.59 29.93 0.40
CA LEU A 559 -10.69 30.74 -0.44
C LEU A 559 -11.48 31.83 -1.14
N ARG A 560 -10.95 33.05 -1.15
CA ARG A 560 -11.49 34.19 -1.90
C ARG A 560 -10.49 34.64 -2.95
N LEU A 561 -10.98 34.98 -4.12
CA LEU A 561 -10.17 35.37 -5.29
C LEU A 561 -10.63 36.73 -5.82
N TYR A 562 -9.66 37.51 -6.29
CA TYR A 562 -9.87 38.80 -6.94
C TYR A 562 -9.50 38.73 -8.42
N SER A 563 -10.33 39.33 -9.27
CA SER A 563 -10.07 39.57 -10.69
C SER A 563 -10.33 41.03 -11.03
N SER A 564 -9.41 41.65 -11.79
CA SER A 564 -9.50 43.06 -12.19
C SER A 564 -10.31 43.31 -13.47
N SER A 565 -10.81 42.26 -14.14
CA SER A 565 -11.63 42.37 -15.35
C SER A 565 -12.98 41.68 -15.18
N ASN A 566 -14.08 42.38 -15.51
CA ASN A 566 -15.47 41.89 -15.51
C ASN A 566 -15.78 40.82 -16.59
N SER A 567 -14.77 40.20 -17.20
CA SER A 567 -14.98 39.16 -18.21
C SER A 567 -15.24 37.81 -17.53
N PRO A 568 -16.35 37.11 -17.80
CA PRO A 568 -16.74 35.87 -17.12
C PRO A 568 -16.14 34.58 -17.73
N ASN A 569 -15.23 34.67 -18.71
CA ASN A 569 -14.70 33.50 -19.43
C ASN A 569 -13.57 32.77 -18.69
N TRP A 570 -13.77 32.43 -17.42
CA TRP A 570 -12.70 31.97 -16.55
C TRP A 570 -13.00 30.64 -15.86
N TYR A 571 -12.22 29.64 -16.29
CA TYR A 571 -12.00 28.32 -15.70
C TYR A 571 -13.14 27.30 -15.85
N GLY A 572 -12.78 26.15 -16.43
CA GLY A 572 -13.64 24.97 -16.49
C GLY A 572 -13.44 24.12 -17.74
N ASN A 573 -12.20 23.69 -18.05
CA ASN A 573 -12.06 22.50 -18.90
C ASN A 573 -11.96 21.31 -17.96
N THR A 574 -13.02 20.52 -17.91
CA THR A 574 -12.98 19.20 -17.30
C THR A 574 -12.50 18.19 -18.34
N ALA A 575 -11.65 17.26 -17.93
CA ALA A 575 -11.33 16.07 -18.72
C ALA A 575 -11.81 14.84 -17.96
N THR A 576 -12.38 13.87 -18.66
CA THR A 576 -12.65 12.57 -18.04
C THR A 576 -11.43 11.69 -18.26
N VAL A 577 -10.77 11.28 -17.17
CA VAL A 577 -9.67 10.32 -17.18
C VAL A 577 -10.12 9.14 -16.32
N ASP A 578 -10.15 7.93 -16.89
CA ASP A 578 -10.62 6.70 -16.22
C ASP A 578 -12.01 6.81 -15.56
N GLY A 579 -12.95 7.50 -16.23
CA GLY A 579 -14.31 7.69 -15.73
C GLY A 579 -14.46 8.72 -14.61
N LYS A 580 -13.38 9.41 -14.24
CA LYS A 580 -13.40 10.51 -13.26
C LYS A 580 -13.23 11.86 -13.93
N ILE A 581 -14.06 12.82 -13.53
CA ILE A 581 -13.95 14.21 -13.96
C ILE A 581 -12.73 14.81 -13.26
N MET A 582 -11.78 15.35 -14.02
CA MET A 582 -10.64 16.10 -13.50
C MET A 582 -10.66 17.54 -13.99
N MET A 583 -10.28 18.48 -13.13
CA MET A 583 -10.12 19.89 -13.52
C MET A 583 -8.75 20.16 -14.13
N LEU A 584 -8.71 20.58 -15.39
CA LEU A 584 -7.44 20.82 -16.10
C LEU A 584 -6.78 22.17 -15.76
N ARG A 585 -7.48 23.10 -15.09
CA ARG A 585 -7.01 24.48 -14.92
C ARG A 585 -7.13 25.07 -13.52
N SER A 586 -7.98 24.57 -12.63
CA SER A 586 -8.04 25.07 -11.24
C SER A 586 -8.52 24.01 -10.27
N TRP A 587 -7.83 23.86 -9.16
CA TRP A 587 -8.18 22.92 -8.10
C TRP A 587 -7.74 23.44 -6.74
N MET A 588 -8.47 23.01 -5.72
CA MET A 588 -8.11 23.15 -4.32
C MET A 588 -8.00 21.76 -3.69
N ARG A 589 -6.98 21.57 -2.88
CA ARG A 589 -6.73 20.34 -2.14
C ARG A 589 -6.49 20.68 -0.67
N ILE A 590 -7.05 19.87 0.22
CA ILE A 590 -6.82 19.97 1.66
C ILE A 590 -6.42 18.60 2.18
N ASP A 591 -5.16 18.48 2.58
CA ASP A 591 -4.59 17.27 3.18
C ASP A 591 -4.65 17.37 4.70
N TYR A 592 -5.15 16.33 5.36
CA TYR A 592 -4.92 16.13 6.79
C TYR A 592 -3.54 15.51 6.99
N VAL A 593 -2.67 16.23 7.68
CA VAL A 593 -1.27 15.85 7.87
C VAL A 593 -1.04 15.18 9.22
N GLY A 594 -1.94 15.39 10.18
CA GLY A 594 -1.90 14.79 11.51
C GLY A 594 -1.87 15.84 12.63
N ALA A 595 -2.09 15.39 13.87
CA ALA A 595 -2.01 16.27 15.04
C ALA A 595 -0.57 16.63 15.43
N ASN A 596 0.42 15.83 15.02
CA ASN A 596 1.82 15.94 15.47
C ASN A 596 2.78 16.35 14.35
N TRP A 597 2.31 17.10 13.35
CA TRP A 597 3.14 17.48 12.19
C TRP A 597 4.29 18.43 12.57
N LYS A 598 4.03 19.39 13.46
CA LYS A 598 5.06 20.27 14.02
C LYS A 598 5.51 19.69 15.35
N SER A 599 6.77 19.28 15.45
CA SER A 599 7.33 18.66 16.67
C SER A 599 7.64 19.66 17.78
N VAL A 600 7.65 20.97 17.48
CA VAL A 600 7.89 22.07 18.41
C VAL A 600 7.00 23.24 18.00
N ALA A 601 6.13 23.70 18.90
CA ALA A 601 5.38 24.94 18.74
C ALA A 601 6.37 26.12 18.75
N VAL A 602 6.22 27.06 17.81
CA VAL A 602 7.17 28.17 17.64
C VAL A 602 6.44 29.48 17.87
N CYS A 603 6.69 30.05 19.04
CA CYS A 603 6.12 31.34 19.39
C CYS A 603 6.65 32.48 18.50
N GLY A 604 5.74 33.33 18.05
CA GLY A 604 6.02 34.52 17.26
C GLY A 604 6.03 34.27 15.75
N ASP A 605 5.39 33.21 15.26
CA ASP A 605 5.33 32.89 13.83
C ASP A 605 4.01 33.27 13.15
N ASN A 606 3.15 34.01 13.88
CA ASN A 606 1.78 34.41 13.55
C ASN A 606 0.77 33.26 13.50
N GLU A 607 1.08 32.08 14.03
CA GLU A 607 0.18 30.94 14.06
C GLU A 607 0.07 30.29 15.44
N VAL A 608 -1.10 30.38 16.07
CA VAL A 608 -1.34 29.79 17.40
C VAL A 608 -1.35 28.26 17.34
N ASP A 609 -0.23 27.66 17.72
CA ASP A 609 0.03 26.23 17.74
C ASP A 609 -0.62 25.52 18.96
N PRO A 610 -0.69 24.18 18.98
CA PRO A 610 -1.11 23.42 20.16
C PRO A 610 -0.24 23.74 21.38
N GLY A 611 -0.86 24.33 22.41
CA GLY A 611 -0.19 24.70 23.67
C GLY A 611 0.05 26.21 23.83
N GLU A 612 -0.11 26.99 22.77
CA GLU A 612 -0.01 28.44 22.80
C GLU A 612 -1.36 29.08 23.17
N GLY A 613 -1.31 30.12 24.00
CA GLY A 613 -2.48 30.92 24.36
C GLY A 613 -2.65 32.19 23.50
N CYS A 614 -1.61 32.57 22.77
CA CYS A 614 -1.55 33.69 21.81
C CYS A 614 -0.33 33.49 20.88
N ASP A 615 -0.29 34.21 19.75
CA ASP A 615 0.89 34.42 18.91
C ASP A 615 0.66 35.75 18.16
N ASP A 616 1.57 36.71 18.32
CA ASP A 616 1.47 38.05 17.75
C ASP A 616 2.59 38.37 16.73
N GLY A 617 3.22 37.31 16.21
CA GLY A 617 4.24 37.43 15.17
C GLY A 617 5.62 37.87 15.66
N ASN A 618 5.85 37.89 16.98
CA ASN A 618 7.17 38.09 17.55
C ASN A 618 7.32 37.42 18.95
N THR A 619 8.49 37.50 19.59
CA THR A 619 8.77 36.89 20.91
C THR A 619 9.11 37.91 22.00
N LYS A 620 8.62 39.14 21.87
CA LYS A 620 8.94 40.23 22.79
C LYS A 620 8.00 40.16 23.98
N ASP A 621 8.52 40.16 25.20
CA ASP A 621 7.65 40.21 26.37
C ASP A 621 6.94 41.57 26.51
N GLY A 622 5.66 41.54 26.88
CA GLY A 622 4.90 42.73 27.30
C GLY A 622 4.00 43.36 26.23
N ASP A 623 3.89 42.77 25.05
CA ASP A 623 3.00 43.17 23.94
C ASP A 623 1.73 42.29 23.80
N PHE A 624 1.27 41.74 24.93
CA PHE A 624 0.10 40.86 25.11
C PHE A 624 0.33 39.38 24.86
N CYS A 625 1.42 39.01 24.19
CA CYS A 625 1.87 37.63 24.11
C CYS A 625 3.31 37.49 24.64
N SER A 626 3.54 36.70 25.68
CA SER A 626 4.91 36.50 26.17
C SER A 626 5.77 35.75 25.16
N ALA A 627 7.09 35.78 25.34
CA ALA A 627 8.04 34.91 24.62
C ALA A 627 7.77 33.41 24.79
N SER A 628 6.92 33.05 25.76
CA SER A 628 6.41 31.69 26.00
C SER A 628 4.99 31.45 25.46
N CYS A 629 4.50 32.35 24.60
CA CYS A 629 3.18 32.34 23.98
C CYS A 629 2.02 32.20 24.97
N GLN A 630 2.15 32.91 26.09
CA GLN A 630 1.09 33.02 27.09
C GLN A 630 0.51 34.44 27.09
N PRO A 631 -0.83 34.59 27.18
CA PRO A 631 -1.46 35.90 27.30
C PRO A 631 -0.97 36.60 28.56
N THR A 632 -0.40 37.80 28.42
CA THR A 632 0.03 38.60 29.58
C THR A 632 -0.97 39.71 29.88
N ALA A 633 -1.34 39.89 31.15
CA ALA A 633 -2.12 41.04 31.59
C ALA A 633 -1.21 42.29 31.61
N PRO A 634 -1.57 43.38 30.92
CA PRO A 634 -0.66 44.52 30.80
C PRO A 634 -0.92 45.59 31.86
N ALA A 635 0.14 46.06 32.51
CA ALA A 635 0.13 47.30 33.28
C ALA A 635 0.61 48.45 32.38
N GLY A 636 -0.24 49.46 32.13
CA GLY A 636 0.15 50.69 31.42
C GLY A 636 -0.91 51.24 30.45
N LYS A 637 -0.74 52.51 30.05
CA LYS A 637 -1.51 53.17 29.00
C LYS A 637 -1.18 52.55 27.64
N LYS A 638 -2.19 52.34 26.82
CA LYS A 638 -2.15 51.71 25.49
C LYS A 638 -2.69 52.67 24.45
N VAL A 639 -2.15 52.58 23.24
CA VAL A 639 -2.64 53.30 22.07
C VAL A 639 -3.45 52.36 21.20
N TRP A 640 -4.67 52.77 20.84
CA TRP A 640 -5.41 52.20 19.73
C TRP A 640 -5.37 53.20 18.57
N SER A 641 -4.86 52.77 17.42
CA SER A 641 -4.80 53.58 16.20
C SER A 641 -4.89 52.68 14.99
N VAL A 642 -5.73 53.05 14.03
CA VAL A 642 -5.96 52.29 12.80
C VAL A 642 -5.95 53.28 11.63
N LEU A 643 -5.45 52.84 10.48
CA LEU A 643 -5.53 53.63 9.25
C LEU A 643 -6.97 53.61 8.73
N ALA A 644 -7.58 54.78 8.52
CA ALA A 644 -8.86 54.82 7.83
C ALA A 644 -8.73 54.22 6.43
N PRO A 645 -9.69 53.40 5.99
CA PRO A 645 -9.65 52.83 4.66
C PRO A 645 -9.67 53.96 3.62
N SER A 646 -8.95 53.75 2.50
CA SER A 646 -8.84 54.74 1.42
C SER A 646 -10.15 54.99 0.65
N SER A 647 -11.25 54.32 1.01
CA SER A 647 -12.58 54.55 0.44
C SER A 647 -13.22 55.78 1.10
N GLN A 648 -13.55 56.79 0.29
CA GLN A 648 -14.22 58.05 0.70
C GLN A 648 -15.67 57.87 1.20
N SER A 649 -16.02 56.72 1.76
CA SER A 649 -17.36 56.40 2.26
C SER A 649 -17.36 56.39 3.78
N PRO A 650 -17.88 57.43 4.45
CA PRO A 650 -18.04 57.41 5.90
C PRO A 650 -19.08 56.36 6.32
N ASN A 651 -19.07 55.98 7.60
CA ASN A 651 -19.84 54.92 8.28
C ASN A 651 -19.18 53.52 8.31
N VAL A 652 -17.87 53.44 8.45
CA VAL A 652 -17.12 52.17 8.58
C VAL A 652 -16.70 51.94 10.03
N THR A 653 -16.95 50.74 10.56
CA THR A 653 -16.36 50.33 11.84
C THR A 653 -14.86 50.12 11.67
N MET A 654 -14.07 50.96 12.33
CA MET A 654 -12.61 51.00 12.21
C MET A 654 -11.94 49.91 13.05
N GLY A 655 -12.62 49.44 14.10
CA GLY A 655 -12.14 48.38 14.96
C GLY A 655 -12.68 48.53 16.38
N LYS A 656 -12.15 47.70 17.28
CA LYS A 656 -12.54 47.68 18.68
C LYS A 656 -11.32 47.67 19.59
N ILE A 657 -11.45 48.33 20.73
CA ILE A 657 -10.62 48.11 21.92
C ILE A 657 -11.29 46.97 22.71
N PRO A 658 -10.64 45.81 22.86
CA PRO A 658 -11.29 44.63 23.43
C PRO A 658 -11.55 44.79 24.93
N GLY A 659 -12.74 44.40 25.39
CA GLY A 659 -13.05 44.34 26.81
C GLY A 659 -12.30 43.19 27.50
N ILE A 660 -11.84 43.41 28.73
CA ILE A 660 -11.29 42.35 29.58
C ILE A 660 -12.25 42.10 30.74
N ALA A 661 -12.63 40.84 30.97
CA ALA A 661 -13.54 40.46 32.04
C ALA A 661 -13.06 41.02 33.40
N GLY A 662 -13.94 41.74 34.10
CA GLY A 662 -13.64 42.36 35.39
C GLY A 662 -12.82 43.65 35.34
N LYS A 663 -12.43 44.14 34.15
CA LYS A 663 -11.63 45.36 33.94
C LYS A 663 -12.38 46.41 33.13
N LYS A 664 -12.31 47.68 33.54
CA LYS A 664 -12.87 48.83 32.83
C LYS A 664 -11.85 49.38 31.84
N ILE A 665 -12.32 49.95 30.73
CA ILE A 665 -11.47 50.70 29.78
C ILE A 665 -11.62 52.18 30.11
N VAL A 666 -10.50 52.85 30.44
CA VAL A 666 -10.46 54.29 30.69
C VAL A 666 -9.72 54.97 29.55
N ILE A 667 -10.45 55.72 28.72
CA ILE A 667 -9.89 56.54 27.64
C ILE A 667 -9.45 57.88 28.23
N THR A 668 -8.15 58.18 28.10
CA THR A 668 -7.50 59.35 28.70
C THR A 668 -7.10 60.41 27.68
N GLN A 669 -6.97 60.04 26.40
CA GLN A 669 -6.65 61.01 25.34
C GLN A 669 -7.15 60.54 23.98
N LEU A 670 -7.53 61.49 23.14
CA LEU A 670 -7.93 61.28 21.74
C LEU A 670 -6.96 62.03 20.83
N GLY A 671 -6.77 61.51 19.62
CA GLY A 671 -5.93 62.12 18.61
C GLY A 671 -6.43 61.83 17.20
N ILE A 672 -6.11 62.74 16.27
CA ILE A 672 -6.27 62.53 14.83
C ILE A 672 -4.99 63.00 14.14
N CYS A 673 -4.54 62.25 13.14
CA CYS A 673 -3.42 62.60 12.27
C CYS A 673 -3.79 62.38 10.81
N GLY A 674 -3.13 63.11 9.91
CA GLY A 674 -3.37 63.04 8.47
C GLY A 674 -4.32 64.13 7.97
N ASP A 675 -5.14 63.78 6.99
CA ASP A 675 -6.02 64.62 6.17
C ASP A 675 -7.15 65.27 6.98
N SER A 676 -6.81 66.27 7.80
CA SER A 676 -7.71 67.00 8.70
C SER A 676 -7.08 68.33 9.14
N ASP A 677 -6.39 69.03 8.23
CA ASP A 677 -5.68 70.27 8.55
C ASP A 677 -6.60 71.50 8.49
N GLN A 678 -6.05 72.72 8.47
CA GLN A 678 -6.84 73.96 8.43
C GLN A 678 -7.46 74.23 7.04
N SER A 679 -6.89 73.66 5.99
CA SER A 679 -7.36 73.75 4.59
C SER A 679 -8.15 72.53 4.14
N SER A 680 -8.04 71.41 4.84
CA SER A 680 -8.73 70.15 4.54
C SER A 680 -9.90 69.94 5.49
N GLY A 681 -11.02 69.48 4.95
CA GLY A 681 -12.25 69.21 5.66
C GLY A 681 -12.14 68.13 6.73
N ALA A 682 -13.25 68.00 7.47
CA ALA A 682 -13.22 67.36 8.76
C ALA A 682 -13.51 65.86 8.74
N ASN A 683 -12.87 65.16 9.67
CA ASN A 683 -13.06 63.75 9.95
C ASN A 683 -13.66 63.56 11.33
N ARG A 684 -14.72 62.76 11.44
CA ARG A 684 -15.41 62.47 12.70
C ARG A 684 -15.49 60.98 12.95
N PHE A 685 -15.28 60.62 14.21
CA PHE A 685 -15.36 59.25 14.69
C PHE A 685 -16.36 59.16 15.83
N LEU A 686 -17.21 58.14 15.79
CA LEU A 686 -18.11 57.73 16.84
C LEU A 686 -17.48 56.59 17.65
N VAL A 687 -17.39 56.80 18.96
CA VAL A 687 -16.90 55.81 19.92
C VAL A 687 -18.07 55.32 20.75
N THR A 688 -18.35 54.02 20.71
CA THR A 688 -19.46 53.40 21.43
C THR A 688 -18.99 52.16 22.19
N GLY A 689 -19.46 52.00 23.42
CA GLY A 689 -19.22 50.84 24.27
C GLY A 689 -20.16 50.90 25.45
N SER A 690 -20.37 49.79 26.18
CA SER A 690 -21.30 49.80 27.31
C SER A 690 -20.97 50.95 28.28
N GLY A 691 -21.89 51.92 28.43
CA GLY A 691 -21.73 53.08 29.31
C GLY A 691 -21.10 54.34 28.66
N ILE A 692 -20.57 54.27 27.44
CA ILE A 692 -20.00 55.42 26.73
C ILE A 692 -20.48 55.51 25.27
N SER A 693 -20.84 56.72 24.85
CA SER A 693 -21.18 57.05 23.45
C SER A 693 -20.83 58.50 23.18
N PHE A 694 -19.75 58.76 22.43
CA PHE A 694 -19.33 60.12 22.12
C PHE A 694 -18.64 60.19 20.76
N ARG A 695 -18.59 61.40 20.18
CA ARG A 695 -17.92 61.69 18.92
C ARG A 695 -16.73 62.60 19.10
N PHE A 696 -15.67 62.37 18.34
CA PHE A 696 -14.53 63.28 18.25
C PHE A 696 -14.14 63.57 16.80
N ALA A 697 -13.64 64.77 16.54
CA ALA A 697 -13.32 65.22 15.18
C ALA A 697 -12.19 66.25 15.13
N ALA A 698 -11.57 66.34 13.95
CA ALA A 698 -10.55 67.32 13.57
C ALA A 698 -10.76 67.76 12.11
N GLY A 699 -10.27 68.94 11.73
CA GLY A 699 -10.33 69.47 10.36
C GLY A 699 -10.59 70.98 10.26
N GLN A 700 -10.79 71.46 9.03
CA GLN A 700 -11.04 72.86 8.70
C GLN A 700 -12.29 73.44 9.37
N SER A 701 -13.35 72.65 9.54
CA SER A 701 -14.61 73.09 10.16
C SER A 701 -15.26 71.98 10.99
N ASN A 702 -16.02 72.35 12.01
CA ASN A 702 -16.70 71.36 12.85
C ASN A 702 -17.90 70.73 12.10
N PRO A 703 -17.92 69.41 11.86
CA PRO A 703 -18.95 68.74 11.04
C PRO A 703 -20.30 68.53 11.76
N GLY A 704 -20.53 69.23 12.88
CA GLY A 704 -21.73 69.10 13.70
C GLY A 704 -21.78 67.82 14.53
N SER A 705 -22.54 67.83 15.63
CA SER A 705 -22.72 66.68 16.54
C SER A 705 -21.42 66.06 17.08
N VAL A 706 -20.38 66.86 17.32
CA VAL A 706 -19.10 66.43 17.89
C VAL A 706 -19.06 66.74 19.38
N ASN A 707 -18.74 65.73 20.22
CA ASN A 707 -18.52 65.96 21.66
C ASN A 707 -17.11 66.53 21.91
N GLN A 708 -16.11 66.04 21.17
CA GLN A 708 -14.71 66.43 21.33
C GLN A 708 -14.12 66.95 20.02
N TRP A 709 -14.06 68.27 19.88
CA TRP A 709 -13.31 68.92 18.80
C TRP A 709 -11.83 69.01 19.16
N LEU A 710 -10.96 68.50 18.28
CA LEU A 710 -9.51 68.43 18.48
C LEU A 710 -8.75 69.55 17.72
N GLY A 711 -9.42 70.31 16.84
CA GLY A 711 -8.76 71.31 15.99
C GLY A 711 -8.23 70.72 14.69
N PHE A 712 -7.20 71.33 14.12
CA PHE A 712 -6.59 70.92 12.85
C PHE A 712 -5.29 70.15 13.08
N THR A 713 -4.98 69.21 12.17
CA THR A 713 -3.68 68.52 12.18
C THR A 713 -2.57 69.48 11.76
N PRO A 714 -1.42 69.51 12.46
CA PRO A 714 -0.32 70.43 12.13
C PRO A 714 0.38 70.02 10.83
N ASN A 715 0.73 71.02 10.00
CA ASN A 715 1.51 70.82 8.78
C ASN A 715 3.00 70.61 9.13
N LEU A 716 3.57 69.49 8.66
CA LEU A 716 4.98 69.14 8.89
C LEU A 716 5.87 69.38 7.64
N GLY A 717 5.32 70.00 6.60
CA GLY A 717 5.96 70.24 5.31
C GLY A 717 5.40 69.34 4.20
N GLY A 718 5.15 69.92 3.02
CA GLY A 718 4.54 69.20 1.89
C GLY A 718 3.17 68.61 2.26
N GLN A 719 2.96 67.33 1.91
CA GLN A 719 1.70 66.61 2.19
C GLN A 719 1.68 65.92 3.58
N ALA A 720 2.76 66.01 4.36
CA ALA A 720 2.83 65.36 5.66
C ALA A 720 2.09 66.15 6.75
N ARG A 721 1.30 65.44 7.55
CA ARG A 721 0.57 65.97 8.72
C ARG A 721 0.92 65.23 10.00
N GLY A 722 0.90 65.98 11.11
CA GLY A 722 1.12 65.46 12.45
C GLY A 722 -0.18 65.20 13.21
N PHE A 723 -0.06 64.81 14.49
CA PHE A 723 -1.22 64.63 15.35
C PHE A 723 -1.69 65.93 15.97
N THR A 724 -3.01 66.09 16.07
CA THR A 724 -3.65 66.94 17.08
C THR A 724 -4.27 66.05 18.17
N TYR A 725 -4.24 66.48 19.43
CA TYR A 725 -4.68 65.70 20.58
C TYR A 725 -5.64 66.46 21.49
N LYS A 726 -6.45 65.71 22.25
CA LYS A 726 -7.26 66.23 23.35
C LYS A 726 -7.33 65.23 24.50
N THR A 727 -6.99 65.70 25.70
CA THR A 727 -7.14 64.92 26.94
C THR A 727 -8.63 64.79 27.30
N VAL A 728 -9.05 63.59 27.68
CA VAL A 728 -10.43 63.26 28.03
C VAL A 728 -10.46 62.29 29.21
N ASN A 729 -11.65 61.99 29.73
CA ASN A 729 -11.83 60.94 30.74
C ASN A 729 -13.16 60.22 30.50
N TYR A 730 -13.13 59.19 29.66
CA TYR A 730 -14.30 58.33 29.39
C TYR A 730 -14.03 56.92 29.90
N THR A 731 -14.95 56.38 30.69
CA THR A 731 -14.81 55.04 31.27
C THR A 731 -15.92 54.13 30.79
N ALA A 732 -15.57 53.08 30.06
CA ALA A 732 -16.52 52.02 29.68
C ALA A 732 -16.73 51.03 30.85
N ASN A 733 -17.90 50.38 30.86
CA ASN A 733 -18.20 49.33 31.83
C ASN A 733 -17.24 48.13 31.68
N ALA A 734 -17.05 47.40 32.78
CA ALA A 734 -16.10 46.31 32.83
C ALA A 734 -16.45 45.19 31.82
N GLY A 735 -15.44 44.60 31.19
CA GLY A 735 -15.60 43.49 30.24
C GLY A 735 -16.26 43.85 28.91
N SER A 736 -16.52 45.12 28.64
CA SER A 736 -17.18 45.57 27.40
C SER A 736 -16.16 46.08 26.39
N ASP A 737 -16.33 45.68 25.13
CA ASP A 737 -15.60 46.27 24.01
C ASP A 737 -15.97 47.74 23.83
N VAL A 738 -15.00 48.55 23.39
CA VAL A 738 -15.23 49.90 22.87
C VAL A 738 -15.00 49.89 21.36
N THR A 739 -16.04 50.15 20.60
CA THR A 739 -16.03 50.22 19.15
C THR A 739 -15.75 51.64 18.68
N VAL A 740 -14.91 51.78 17.65
CA VAL A 740 -14.65 53.06 16.98
C VAL A 740 -15.15 52.96 15.55
N GLN A 741 -15.98 53.91 15.14
CA GLN A 741 -16.55 54.00 13.81
C GLN A 741 -16.17 55.33 13.20
N TRP A 742 -15.71 55.33 11.95
CA TRP A 742 -15.51 56.53 11.17
C TRP A 742 -16.84 56.87 10.50
N ASP A 743 -17.49 57.95 10.92
CA ASP A 743 -18.91 58.21 10.58
C ASP A 743 -19.14 59.52 9.79
N TYR A 744 -18.09 60.32 9.57
CA TYR A 744 -18.15 61.47 8.69
C TYR A 744 -16.76 61.82 8.13
N HIS A 745 -16.78 62.27 6.87
CA HIS A 745 -15.63 62.76 6.13
C HIS A 745 -16.08 63.78 5.05
N SER A 746 -15.23 64.72 4.66
CA SER A 746 -15.58 65.84 3.77
C SER A 746 -14.80 65.91 2.44
N ASP A 747 -13.49 65.73 2.44
CA ASP A 747 -12.59 65.90 1.28
C ASP A 747 -11.27 65.15 1.45
N TRP A 748 -10.75 64.59 0.36
CA TRP A 748 -9.52 63.79 0.37
C TRP A 748 -8.51 64.46 -0.56
N ASP A 749 -7.66 65.34 -0.03
CA ASP A 749 -6.82 66.25 -0.82
C ASP A 749 -5.35 65.82 -0.91
N GLY A 750 -5.02 64.62 -0.43
CA GLY A 750 -3.72 63.99 -0.59
C GLY A 750 -2.83 64.03 0.65
N LEU A 751 -3.32 64.58 1.77
CA LEU A 751 -2.54 64.72 3.00
C LEU A 751 -2.49 63.44 3.81
N TYR A 752 -1.34 63.16 4.43
CA TYR A 752 -1.13 61.88 5.10
C TYR A 752 -0.37 62.00 6.42
N CYS A 753 -0.58 61.03 7.31
CA CYS A 753 0.07 61.00 8.61
C CYS A 753 1.53 60.57 8.48
N LYS A 754 2.47 61.45 8.87
CA LYS A 754 3.91 61.11 8.91
C LYS A 754 4.59 61.80 10.09
N THR A 755 4.51 61.18 11.26
CA THR A 755 5.03 61.74 12.51
C THR A 755 5.16 60.66 13.59
N THR A 756 5.71 61.02 14.75
CA THR A 756 5.72 60.17 15.95
C THR A 756 4.68 60.70 16.93
N ASP A 757 3.88 59.81 17.53
CA ASP A 757 2.91 60.20 18.55
C ASP A 757 3.57 60.57 19.88
N ASN A 758 2.77 61.08 20.82
CA ASN A 758 3.27 61.47 22.15
C ASN A 758 3.58 60.29 23.09
N GLN A 759 3.41 59.05 22.62
CA GLN A 759 3.83 57.82 23.30
C GLN A 759 5.09 57.21 22.64
N GLY A 760 5.64 57.85 21.61
CA GLY A 760 6.84 57.41 20.90
C GLY A 760 6.58 56.47 19.71
N ASN A 761 5.33 56.20 19.34
CA ASN A 761 5.01 55.35 18.19
C ASN A 761 5.16 56.14 16.88
N SER A 762 5.91 55.61 15.93
CA SER A 762 6.16 56.27 14.65
C SER A 762 5.19 55.82 13.57
N TYR A 763 4.62 56.77 12.85
CA TYR A 763 3.67 56.57 11.76
C TYR A 763 4.23 57.20 10.48
N SER A 764 4.19 56.47 9.37
CA SER A 764 4.67 56.96 8.08
C SER A 764 3.80 56.41 6.96
N ASP A 765 2.67 57.07 6.73
CA ASP A 765 1.76 56.75 5.64
C ASP A 765 2.32 57.25 4.31
N SER A 766 1.99 56.55 3.23
CA SER A 766 2.53 56.78 1.89
C SER A 766 1.54 57.44 0.92
N SER A 767 0.31 57.71 1.36
CA SER A 767 -0.77 58.27 0.55
C SER A 767 -1.86 58.88 1.44
N SER A 768 -2.74 59.71 0.88
CA SER A 768 -3.84 60.42 1.59
C SER A 768 -4.49 59.54 2.66
N SER A 769 -4.40 59.96 3.92
CA SER A 769 -4.81 59.15 5.05
C SER A 769 -5.35 59.98 6.21
N VAL A 770 -6.27 59.39 6.97
CA VAL A 770 -6.63 59.87 8.31
C VAL A 770 -6.50 58.72 9.31
N ARG A 771 -5.97 59.03 10.50
CA ARG A 771 -5.76 58.06 11.58
C ARG A 771 -6.44 58.54 12.86
N PRO A 772 -7.56 57.92 13.29
CA PRO A 772 -8.00 58.07 14.67
C PRO A 772 -7.00 57.40 15.62
N TRP A 773 -6.78 58.03 16.76
CA TRP A 773 -5.86 57.58 17.78
C TRP A 773 -6.49 57.77 19.16
N ILE A 774 -6.39 56.76 20.02
CA ILE A 774 -7.03 56.73 21.34
C ILE A 774 -6.05 56.16 22.35
N LEU A 775 -5.72 56.93 23.39
CA LEU A 775 -4.95 56.47 24.54
C LEU A 775 -5.90 55.99 25.64
N TYR A 776 -5.72 54.75 26.09
CA TYR A 776 -6.57 54.15 27.09
C TYR A 776 -5.80 53.24 28.06
N GLU A 777 -6.35 52.92 29.21
CA GLU A 777 -5.79 51.95 30.16
C GLU A 777 -6.89 51.04 30.72
N TYR A 778 -6.48 49.86 31.23
CA TYR A 778 -7.40 48.97 31.92
C TYR A 778 -7.31 49.21 33.43
N GLN A 779 -8.47 49.41 34.07
CA GLN A 779 -8.59 49.55 35.52
C GLN A 779 -9.35 48.37 36.12
#